data_AF-A0AAQ3PD86-F1
#
_entry.id   AF-A0AAQ3PD86-F1
#
_cell.length_a   1.000
_cell.length_b   1.000
_cell.length_c   1.000
_cell.angle_alpha   90.00
_cell.angle_beta   90.00
_cell.angle_gamma   90.00
#
_symmetry.space_group_name_H-M   'P 1'
#
loop_
_entity.id
_entity.type
_entity.pdbx_description
1 polymer ?
#
loop_
_entity_poly.entity_id
_entity_poly.type
_entity_poly.pdbx_seq_one_letter_code
_entity_poly.pdbx_strand_id
1 'polypeptide(L)'
;MIDFHPGAGPSGGDYDLPISSRSLVYLGASLPTLVLKHLFHLGICTEIIDPTPQGAQDSLVARIAFIFSEKFLLCDHPLSGHIRATLRSKGDLCGSIPISVLAVYDAKLLSLCKCINPDVETNPFLVISYIKSATANLCQYLATSEQYLSIRSLTPYPQDIVESLMKEHDSLECIQVAAVRIPSSVEQSIEQVTLRISLREYYLDVIANELGLEDAANVMISRNLGKASSETRLFFTVPKPYLLDLSSKFSIGKETLYLMGALNVRASYFAGQDIAGDAILASIGYTRKSRDIFYEDVSVRLYYRKESIILKLEFSCSSDRTEPDFHYRMLLGKTPGGIYKLSREAILASELPSKFTTRANWRGSLPRDILCMFCRQHRLSEPLFSFHPSKTSSLLSGSCLKVAESGDNVIEHINGVCVTSSMHSDSELFKCEIKLLSRCGDLIILCSPKDGYKKQNDAIQNASLKVLSWLNMWFKSRILPFERLCETADDFNIQIYSNNIISEILAGQSTHNGQLNAIQCNKLVEPTYMNSSFDMLGNVVQSLKIEGPYSGVCPCNGSLPCIRYSASLAVESQNVKEVIEVCDEFEFEVGVGATVSYIEEVVMQMSVGQYAYFSINFISSDLIFASAGESVKMLSLLSSKDCCVEYEISLIKVAEPPEERMEQALFSPPLSKQRVEFGVQQILESHATTLIDFGCGSGSLLEALLNYPTSLEKMAGVDISQKGLTRAAKVLNSKLSTNLDAGGLWTGVQSVILYEGSITNYGSQLQGFDIGTCLEVIEHMEEDQACLFGDVALSFFRPRILIVSTPNFEYNVVLQKSNPLAQEQEELDDKTLLQSCKFRNHDHKFEWTRAQFRQWASDLSARHNYKVEFSGVGGSSDVEPGYASQIAVFKRDWELEDDVLKHADEHHYNVVVRLLVILIAEKQGRKDAWRRLGELKGYVVRSYRLSELGDAELRSLIARPRIDFSSVFSLVNPILDHVRQRGDAAVKEYTLKFDNVQLDDIVQLVADLPDPLLDAHVKEAFDIAYSNIYAFHAAQRTPETNVENIKGVQCKRVSRSINTVGLYVPGGTAVLPSTALMLSVPAQIAGCKTVVLATPPAQDGTICKEVVYCAKKAGVTHILKAGGAQAISAMAWGTKTCPKELRPPVRVSTVEKIFGPGNQYVTAAKMILQNSEAMVSIDMPAGPSEVLVIADKHAIPRHVAADLLSQV
;
A
#
# COMPACT_ATOMS: atom_id res chain seq x y z
N MET A 1 24.84 42.16 44.44
CA MET A 1 24.53 41.51 45.73
C MET A 1 23.41 40.50 45.45
N ILE A 2 23.63 39.20 45.34
CA ILE A 2 24.63 38.34 45.99
C ILE A 2 25.26 37.41 44.93
N ASP A 3 26.57 37.23 45.06
CA ASP A 3 27.50 36.49 44.20
C ASP A 3 27.34 34.97 44.26
N PHE A 4 27.67 34.30 43.15
CA PHE A 4 28.44 33.05 43.19
C PHE A 4 29.42 32.97 42.01
N HIS A 5 30.67 32.65 42.35
CA HIS A 5 31.85 32.60 41.50
C HIS A 5 31.82 31.47 40.43
N PRO A 6 32.60 31.62 39.34
CA PRO A 6 32.77 30.64 38.26
C PRO A 6 33.97 29.71 38.50
N GLY A 7 33.90 28.46 38.02
CA GLY A 7 35.07 27.59 37.92
C GLY A 7 34.82 26.09 37.73
N ALA A 8 34.67 25.65 36.48
CA ALA A 8 35.28 24.44 35.88
C ALA A 8 34.73 24.24 34.46
N GLY A 9 35.63 24.15 33.47
CA GLY A 9 35.32 24.23 32.04
C GLY A 9 34.61 23.03 31.40
N PRO A 10 34.24 23.16 30.11
CA PRO A 10 33.44 22.16 29.41
C PRO A 10 34.33 21.03 28.87
N SER A 11 34.04 19.79 29.27
CA SER A 11 34.45 18.61 28.51
C SER A 11 33.43 18.39 27.41
N GLY A 12 33.82 18.74 26.18
CA GLY A 12 33.04 18.50 24.97
C GLY A 12 32.75 17.03 24.74
N GLY A 13 31.52 16.76 24.34
CA GLY A 13 31.01 15.47 23.90
C GLY A 13 29.92 15.72 22.87
N ASP A 14 30.33 16.20 21.69
CA ASP A 14 29.47 16.26 20.51
C ASP A 14 29.12 14.83 20.08
N TYR A 15 27.87 14.44 20.27
CA TYR A 15 27.29 13.24 19.66
C TYR A 15 26.66 13.64 18.32
N ASP A 16 27.49 13.68 17.28
CA ASP A 16 27.03 13.76 15.88
C ASP A 16 26.54 12.38 15.41
N LEU A 17 25.21 12.23 15.31
CA LEU A 17 24.55 11.08 14.69
C LEU A 17 24.60 11.19 13.16
N PRO A 18 25.18 10.22 12.43
CA PRO A 18 25.12 10.21 10.97
C PRO A 18 23.76 9.70 10.51
N ILE A 19 22.83 10.60 10.17
CA ILE A 19 21.56 10.23 9.53
C ILE A 19 21.85 9.88 8.05
N SER A 20 21.87 8.58 7.73
CA SER A 20 21.83 8.14 6.33
C SER A 20 20.41 8.36 5.79
N SER A 21 20.29 9.09 4.68
CA SER A 21 19.05 9.49 4.00
C SER A 21 18.30 8.35 3.26
N ARG A 22 18.28 7.12 3.80
CA ARG A 22 17.73 5.93 3.10
C ARG A 22 16.56 5.20 3.77
N SER A 23 15.89 5.79 4.77
CA SER A 23 14.80 5.12 5.49
C SER A 23 13.53 5.96 5.62
N LEU A 24 13.10 6.63 4.54
CA LEU A 24 11.89 7.47 4.54
C LEU A 24 11.00 7.26 3.31
N VAL A 25 10.81 6.01 2.88
CA VAL A 25 9.76 5.68 1.90
C VAL A 25 8.94 4.52 2.49
N TYR A 26 7.63 4.77 2.62
CA TYR A 26 6.58 3.96 3.27
C TYR A 26 6.32 4.15 4.77
N LEU A 27 6.05 5.39 5.19
CA LEU A 27 5.12 5.67 6.28
C LEU A 27 4.32 6.93 5.92
N GLY A 28 3.01 6.91 6.19
CA GLY A 28 2.08 8.00 5.85
C GLY A 28 2.56 9.38 6.31
N ALA A 29 2.02 10.41 5.66
CA ALA A 29 2.46 11.81 5.65
C ALA A 29 2.59 12.57 7.01
N SER A 30 2.63 11.90 8.17
CA SER A 30 2.72 12.53 9.50
C SER A 30 4.13 12.53 10.14
N LEU A 31 4.99 11.57 9.78
CA LEU A 31 6.34 11.44 10.37
C LEU A 31 7.36 12.49 9.86
N PRO A 32 7.41 12.83 8.56
CA PRO A 32 8.36 13.82 8.04
C PRO A 32 8.15 15.21 8.65
N THR A 33 6.89 15.57 8.91
CA THR A 33 6.53 16.89 9.41
C THR A 33 6.99 17.08 10.85
N LEU A 34 6.82 16.11 11.75
CA LEU A 34 7.25 16.25 13.16
C LEU A 34 8.79 16.38 13.27
N VAL A 35 9.53 15.62 12.47
CA VAL A 35 11.00 15.65 12.43
C VAL A 35 11.51 16.98 11.87
N LEU A 36 10.99 17.45 10.74
CA LEU A 36 11.34 18.77 10.19
C LEU A 36 11.00 19.90 11.17
N LYS A 37 9.92 19.73 11.92
CA LYS A 37 9.49 20.68 12.95
C LYS A 37 10.44 20.71 14.16
N HIS A 38 10.95 19.57 14.58
CA HIS A 38 11.97 19.46 15.62
C HIS A 38 13.33 19.99 15.16
N LEU A 39 13.78 19.65 13.96
CA LEU A 39 15.04 20.15 13.39
C LEU A 39 15.06 21.68 13.36
N PHE A 40 13.98 22.31 12.89
CA PHE A 40 13.87 23.76 12.91
C PHE A 40 13.86 24.35 14.33
N HIS A 41 13.21 23.69 15.30
CA HIS A 41 13.20 24.14 16.70
C HIS A 41 14.58 24.05 17.36
N LEU A 42 15.42 23.12 16.91
CA LEU A 42 16.82 22.99 17.31
C LEU A 42 17.76 23.98 16.60
N GLY A 43 17.22 24.89 15.76
CA GLY A 43 18.01 25.82 14.96
C GLY A 43 18.71 25.17 13.76
N ILE A 44 18.39 23.91 13.46
CA ILE A 44 18.92 23.16 12.33
C ILE A 44 18.04 23.47 11.11
N CYS A 45 18.27 24.62 10.48
CA CYS A 45 17.67 24.97 9.19
C CYS A 45 18.33 24.13 8.09
N THR A 46 17.55 23.31 7.37
CA THR A 46 18.05 22.45 6.28
C THR A 46 18.69 23.23 5.13
N GLU A 47 18.40 24.52 4.99
CA GLU A 47 19.05 25.42 4.01
C GLU A 47 20.48 25.83 4.39
N ILE A 48 20.95 25.57 5.62
CA ILE A 48 22.23 26.06 6.17
C ILE A 48 23.27 24.93 6.34
N ILE A 49 22.94 23.67 6.03
CA ILE A 49 23.75 22.50 6.43
C ILE A 49 24.80 22.11 5.40
N ASP A 50 24.64 22.48 4.12
CA ASP A 50 25.66 22.15 3.13
C ASP A 50 26.93 22.98 3.40
N PRO A 51 28.05 22.34 3.77
CA PRO A 51 29.27 23.08 4.05
C PRO A 51 29.70 23.84 2.79
N THR A 52 30.13 25.09 2.96
CA THR A 52 30.79 25.83 1.87
C THR A 52 31.93 24.98 1.30
N PRO A 53 32.30 25.11 0.01
CA PRO A 53 33.38 24.31 -0.57
C PRO A 53 34.66 24.32 0.28
N GLN A 54 34.99 25.46 0.91
CA GLN A 54 36.10 25.58 1.84
C GLN A 54 35.87 24.83 3.17
N GLY A 55 34.69 24.97 3.79
CA GLY A 55 34.35 24.23 5.01
C GLY A 55 34.27 22.71 4.78
N ALA A 56 33.89 22.30 3.57
CA ALA A 56 33.92 20.90 3.14
C ALA A 56 35.37 20.40 3.03
N GLN A 57 36.28 21.22 2.50
CA GLN A 57 37.71 20.91 2.41
C GLN A 57 38.36 20.76 3.80
N ASP A 58 38.05 21.65 4.75
CA ASP A 58 38.56 21.56 6.13
C ASP A 58 38.01 20.31 6.86
N SER A 59 36.72 20.02 6.66
CA SER A 59 36.08 18.81 7.19
C SER A 59 36.66 17.53 6.57
N LEU A 60 37.10 17.59 5.31
CA LEU A 60 37.77 16.49 4.61
C LEU A 60 39.11 16.17 5.28
N VAL A 61 39.92 17.20 5.60
CA VAL A 61 41.17 17.05 6.34
C VAL A 61 40.94 16.38 7.70
N ALA A 62 39.97 16.87 8.48
CA ALA A 62 39.65 16.31 9.80
C ALA A 62 39.19 14.84 9.71
N ARG A 63 38.38 14.48 8.70
CA ARG A 63 37.92 13.11 8.51
C ARG A 63 39.06 12.16 8.14
N ILE A 64 39.98 12.58 7.26
CA ILE A 64 41.17 11.79 6.91
C ILE A 64 42.04 11.56 8.15
N ALA A 65 42.32 12.60 8.94
CA ALA A 65 43.09 12.47 10.18
C ALA A 65 42.47 11.45 11.15
N PHE A 66 41.14 11.45 11.29
CA PHE A 66 40.44 10.49 12.13
C PHE A 66 40.53 9.04 11.62
N ILE A 67 40.40 8.82 10.30
CA ILE A 67 40.46 7.47 9.70
C ILE A 67 41.82 6.79 9.98
N PHE A 68 42.90 7.55 9.98
CA PHE A 68 44.24 7.04 10.26
C PHE A 68 44.61 7.02 11.75
N SER A 69 43.70 7.43 12.65
CA SER A 69 43.93 7.38 14.10
C SER A 69 43.83 5.97 14.68
N GLU A 70 44.49 5.73 15.81
CA GLU A 70 44.44 4.45 16.53
C GLU A 70 43.01 4.03 16.90
N LYS A 71 42.15 4.99 17.24
CA LYS A 71 40.75 4.74 17.60
C LYS A 71 39.94 4.12 16.45
N PHE A 72 40.27 4.46 15.21
CA PHE A 72 39.51 4.01 14.04
C PHE A 72 39.78 2.54 13.68
N LEU A 73 40.99 2.04 13.94
CA LEU A 73 41.36 0.64 13.68
C LEU A 73 40.52 -0.37 14.47
N LEU A 74 40.03 0.04 15.64
CA LEU A 74 39.20 -0.79 16.51
C LEU A 74 37.70 -0.70 16.17
N CYS A 75 37.30 0.16 15.23
CA CYS A 75 35.91 0.32 14.84
C CYS A 75 35.44 -0.78 13.87
N ASP A 76 34.21 -1.26 14.04
CA ASP A 76 33.54 -2.17 13.10
C ASP A 76 33.04 -1.42 11.84
N HIS A 77 33.99 -0.89 11.06
CA HIS A 77 33.76 -0.18 9.80
C HIS A 77 34.41 -0.93 8.61
N PRO A 78 33.82 -0.94 7.40
CA PRO A 78 34.42 -1.62 6.23
C PRO A 78 35.87 -1.23 5.95
N LEU A 79 36.19 0.07 6.07
CA LEU A 79 37.56 0.57 5.94
C LEU A 79 38.56 -0.06 6.91
N SER A 80 38.12 -0.45 8.12
CA SER A 80 39.01 -1.16 9.06
C SER A 80 39.50 -2.49 8.48
N GLY A 81 38.65 -3.20 7.72
CA GLY A 81 39.02 -4.43 7.02
C GLY A 81 40.08 -4.19 5.93
N HIS A 82 39.92 -3.10 5.18
CA HIS A 82 40.93 -2.67 4.21
C HIS A 82 42.26 -2.30 4.88
N ILE A 83 42.24 -1.54 5.98
CA ILE A 83 43.43 -1.19 6.75
C ILE A 83 44.15 -2.45 7.26
N ARG A 84 43.41 -3.41 7.83
CA ARG A 84 43.99 -4.67 8.29
C ARG A 84 44.63 -5.46 7.16
N ALA A 85 43.99 -5.50 6.00
CA ALA A 85 44.52 -6.20 4.82
C ALA A 85 45.81 -5.56 4.31
N THR A 86 45.89 -4.22 4.24
CA THR A 86 47.10 -3.53 3.79
C THR A 86 48.24 -3.59 4.81
N LEU A 87 47.96 -3.77 6.11
CA LEU A 87 49.00 -4.05 7.11
C LEU A 87 49.63 -5.45 6.97
N ARG A 88 48.99 -6.36 6.23
CA ARG A 88 49.53 -7.70 5.91
C ARG A 88 50.36 -7.72 4.63
N SER A 89 50.33 -6.66 3.82
CA SER A 89 51.08 -6.60 2.57
C SER A 89 52.60 -6.51 2.84
N LYS A 90 53.39 -7.08 1.92
CA LYS A 90 54.86 -7.09 2.02
C LYS A 90 55.47 -5.89 1.28
N GLY A 91 56.58 -5.37 1.78
CA GLY A 91 57.36 -4.32 1.12
C GLY A 91 56.90 -2.89 1.43
N ASP A 92 57.17 -1.96 0.52
CA ASP A 92 56.96 -0.51 0.70
C ASP A 92 55.48 -0.10 0.79
N LEU A 93 54.58 -1.02 0.41
CA LEU A 93 53.13 -0.85 0.38
C LEU A 93 52.44 -1.25 1.69
N CYS A 94 53.19 -1.76 2.68
CA CYS A 94 52.66 -2.12 3.98
C CYS A 94 51.99 -0.91 4.67
N GLY A 95 50.70 -1.05 4.97
CA GLY A 95 49.89 0.00 5.60
C GLY A 95 49.45 1.13 4.66
N SER A 96 49.67 1.00 3.36
CA SER A 96 49.23 1.97 2.34
C SER A 96 47.80 1.65 1.88
N ILE A 97 46.86 2.58 2.03
CA ILE A 97 45.45 2.41 1.65
C ILE A 97 45.19 3.13 0.33
N PRO A 98 44.60 2.48 -0.69
CA PRO A 98 44.20 3.14 -1.92
C PRO A 98 43.20 4.29 -1.69
N ILE A 99 43.38 5.42 -2.38
CA ILE A 99 42.49 6.58 -2.25
C ILE A 99 41.06 6.24 -2.72
N SER A 100 40.93 5.42 -3.75
CA SER A 100 39.64 4.93 -4.27
C SER A 100 38.82 4.19 -3.20
N VAL A 101 39.48 3.45 -2.31
CA VAL A 101 38.84 2.73 -1.19
C VAL A 101 38.30 3.71 -0.16
N LEU A 102 39.10 4.72 0.22
CA LEU A 102 38.67 5.77 1.14
C LEU A 102 37.44 6.52 0.61
N ALA A 103 37.49 6.91 -0.66
CA ALA A 103 36.41 7.60 -1.35
C ALA A 103 35.11 6.80 -1.38
N VAL A 104 35.21 5.48 -1.55
CA VAL A 104 34.03 4.64 -1.80
C VAL A 104 33.40 4.11 -0.52
N TYR A 105 34.21 3.72 0.47
CA TYR A 105 33.72 3.06 1.68
C TYR A 105 33.48 4.03 2.85
N ASP A 106 33.93 5.29 2.76
CA ASP A 106 33.53 6.35 3.69
C ASP A 106 32.55 7.32 3.04
N ALA A 107 31.26 7.16 3.36
CA ALA A 107 30.21 8.01 2.81
C ALA A 107 30.39 9.51 3.16
N LYS A 108 31.04 9.82 4.30
CA LYS A 108 31.29 11.21 4.72
C LYS A 108 32.36 11.85 3.83
N LEU A 109 33.47 11.17 3.55
CA LEU A 109 34.48 11.63 2.58
C LEU A 109 33.86 11.91 1.21
N LEU A 110 33.09 10.95 0.66
CA LEU A 110 32.47 11.14 -0.65
C LEU A 110 31.48 12.31 -0.68
N SER A 111 30.68 12.47 0.38
CA SER A 111 29.74 13.57 0.51
C SER A 111 30.46 14.92 0.54
N LEU A 112 31.56 15.02 1.28
CA LEU A 112 32.38 16.24 1.34
C LEU A 112 33.01 16.54 -0.02
N CYS A 113 33.50 15.54 -0.75
CA CYS A 113 33.99 15.74 -2.12
C CYS A 113 32.89 16.24 -3.06
N LYS A 114 31.65 15.76 -2.92
CA LYS A 114 30.49 16.25 -3.69
C LYS A 114 30.12 17.70 -3.35
N CYS A 115 30.26 18.12 -2.09
CA CYS A 115 30.09 19.52 -1.68
C CYS A 115 31.17 20.44 -2.26
N ILE A 116 32.39 19.93 -2.47
CA ILE A 116 33.47 20.67 -3.14
C ILE A 116 33.18 20.77 -4.64
N ASN A 117 32.80 19.65 -5.28
CA ASN A 117 32.43 19.61 -6.68
C ASN A 117 31.40 18.48 -6.96
N PRO A 118 30.16 18.81 -7.38
CA PRO A 118 29.13 17.82 -7.71
C PRO A 118 29.51 16.86 -8.84
N ASP A 119 30.39 17.28 -9.76
CA ASP A 119 30.85 16.47 -10.91
C ASP A 119 31.59 15.20 -10.47
N VAL A 120 32.01 15.11 -9.21
CA VAL A 120 32.53 13.86 -8.60
C VAL A 120 31.58 12.67 -8.78
N GLU A 121 30.27 12.91 -8.87
CA GLU A 121 29.29 11.83 -9.03
C GLU A 121 29.27 11.22 -10.44
N THR A 122 29.64 11.98 -11.47
CA THR A 122 29.78 11.54 -12.87
C THR A 122 31.22 11.14 -13.16
N ASN A 123 32.20 11.94 -12.73
CA ASN A 123 33.63 11.72 -12.90
C ASN A 123 34.31 11.34 -11.56
N PRO A 124 34.51 10.04 -11.28
CA PRO A 124 35.09 9.59 -10.02
C PRO A 124 36.59 9.92 -9.86
N PHE A 125 37.28 10.31 -10.93
CA PHE A 125 38.72 10.62 -10.89
C PHE A 125 39.02 11.90 -10.10
N LEU A 126 38.08 12.84 -10.06
CA LEU A 126 38.22 14.12 -9.33
C LEU A 126 38.41 13.93 -7.82
N VAL A 127 37.94 12.81 -7.26
CA VAL A 127 38.10 12.53 -5.83
C VAL A 127 39.58 12.40 -5.44
N ILE A 128 40.41 11.89 -6.35
CA ILE A 128 41.85 11.68 -6.11
C ILE A 128 42.52 13.02 -5.77
N SER A 129 42.29 14.06 -6.58
CA SER A 129 42.88 15.38 -6.37
C SER A 129 42.45 16.01 -5.04
N TYR A 130 41.17 15.87 -4.68
CA TYR A 130 40.64 16.48 -3.44
C TYR A 130 41.19 15.78 -2.19
N ILE A 131 41.24 14.43 -2.19
CA ILE A 131 41.80 13.67 -1.07
C ILE A 131 43.31 13.89 -0.96
N LYS A 132 44.07 13.91 -2.07
CA LYS A 132 45.51 14.22 -2.05
C LYS A 132 45.77 15.63 -1.50
N SER A 133 45.03 16.63 -1.98
CA SER A 133 45.14 18.01 -1.49
C SER A 133 44.86 18.12 0.00
N ALA A 134 43.83 17.44 0.53
CA ALA A 134 43.55 17.42 1.96
C ALA A 134 44.65 16.67 2.75
N THR A 135 45.21 15.61 2.19
CA THR A 135 46.30 14.84 2.84
C THR A 135 47.60 15.63 2.90
N ALA A 136 47.86 16.52 1.94
CA ALA A 136 49.03 17.40 1.96
C ALA A 136 49.06 18.32 3.21
N ASN A 137 47.88 18.70 3.74
CA ASN A 137 47.77 19.45 5.00
C ASN A 137 48.08 18.60 6.26
N LEU A 138 48.25 17.28 6.10
CA LEU A 138 48.57 16.32 7.16
C LEU A 138 49.95 15.66 6.94
N CYS A 139 50.83 16.28 6.15
CA CYS A 139 52.13 15.72 5.75
C CYS A 139 53.07 15.35 6.93
N GLN A 140 52.81 15.90 8.12
CA GLN A 140 53.51 15.55 9.35
C GLN A 140 53.11 14.18 9.95
N TYR A 141 51.96 13.63 9.55
CA TYR A 141 51.42 12.34 10.03
C TYR A 141 51.18 11.32 8.92
N LEU A 142 50.92 11.79 7.70
CA LEU A 142 50.56 10.96 6.55
C LEU A 142 51.52 11.19 5.39
N ALA A 143 51.88 10.11 4.71
CA ALA A 143 52.62 10.14 3.45
C ALA A 143 51.70 9.81 2.28
N THR A 144 51.96 10.47 1.16
CA THR A 144 51.40 10.14 -0.16
C THR A 144 52.53 9.88 -1.13
N SER A 145 52.37 8.90 -2.02
CA SER A 145 53.32 8.66 -3.11
C SER A 145 52.85 9.34 -4.39
N GLU A 146 53.80 9.81 -5.19
CA GLU A 146 53.51 10.27 -6.56
C GLU A 146 53.29 9.09 -7.51
N GLN A 147 53.94 7.94 -7.26
CA GLN A 147 53.81 6.73 -8.08
C GLN A 147 52.59 5.87 -7.72
N TYR A 148 52.15 5.92 -6.45
CA TYR A 148 51.01 5.13 -5.96
C TYR A 148 49.89 6.04 -5.43
N LEU A 149 48.67 5.86 -5.91
CA LEU A 149 47.49 6.61 -5.46
C LEU A 149 46.94 6.09 -4.11
N SER A 150 47.81 6.06 -3.11
CA SER A 150 47.53 5.57 -1.75
C SER A 150 48.02 6.54 -0.67
N ILE A 151 47.49 6.37 0.54
CA ILE A 151 47.85 7.13 1.74
C ILE A 151 48.36 6.16 2.80
N ARG A 152 49.46 6.51 3.47
CA ARG A 152 50.09 5.71 4.53
C ARG A 152 50.35 6.55 5.77
N SER A 153 50.20 5.95 6.95
CA SER A 153 50.61 6.57 8.22
C SER A 153 52.15 6.59 8.35
N LEU A 154 52.71 7.74 8.73
CA LEU A 154 54.14 7.89 9.05
C LEU A 154 54.49 7.32 10.43
N THR A 155 53.52 7.31 11.36
CA THR A 155 53.68 6.70 12.67
C THR A 155 53.18 5.26 12.64
N PRO A 156 54.01 4.26 13.01
CA PRO A 156 53.57 2.87 13.10
C PRO A 156 52.50 2.70 14.18
N TYR A 157 51.53 1.83 13.93
CA TYR A 157 50.50 1.51 14.92
C TYR A 157 51.09 0.75 16.12
N PRO A 158 50.53 0.91 17.34
CA PRO A 158 51.00 0.18 18.52
C PRO A 158 51.02 -1.33 18.29
N GLN A 159 52.14 -1.97 18.68
CA GLN A 159 52.42 -3.37 18.36
C GLN A 159 51.42 -4.34 19.00
N ASP A 160 50.94 -4.02 20.20
CA ASP A 160 49.89 -4.75 20.92
C ASP A 160 48.55 -4.76 20.17
N ILE A 161 48.18 -3.63 19.55
CA ILE A 161 46.98 -3.53 18.72
C ILE A 161 47.13 -4.36 17.45
N VAL A 162 48.29 -4.26 16.77
CA VAL A 162 48.56 -5.05 15.56
C VAL A 162 48.56 -6.55 15.88
N GLU A 163 49.23 -6.99 16.94
CA GLU A 163 49.26 -8.41 17.35
C GLU A 163 47.88 -8.94 17.76
N SER A 164 47.05 -8.13 18.42
CA SER A 164 45.66 -8.48 18.75
C SER A 164 44.82 -8.70 17.48
N LEU A 165 44.98 -7.83 16.47
CA LEU A 165 44.25 -7.91 15.20
C LEU A 165 44.76 -9.03 14.27
N MET A 166 45.98 -9.51 14.46
CA MET A 166 46.59 -10.56 13.65
C MET A 166 46.44 -11.98 14.25
N LYS A 167 45.93 -12.11 15.48
CA LYS A 167 45.65 -13.41 16.12
C LYS A 167 44.40 -14.12 15.57
N GLU A 168 43.57 -13.45 14.79
CA GLU A 168 42.35 -14.00 14.20
C GLU A 168 42.64 -14.55 12.78
N HIS A 169 42.59 -15.88 12.67
CA HIS A 169 42.62 -16.73 11.46
C HIS A 169 43.97 -17.02 10.78
N ASP A 170 44.47 -18.24 11.02
CA ASP A 170 45.67 -18.84 10.39
C ASP A 170 45.28 -19.93 9.37
N SER A 171 44.11 -19.83 8.74
CA SER A 171 43.63 -20.79 7.73
C SER A 171 44.28 -20.54 6.37
N LEU A 172 44.80 -21.61 5.74
CA LEU A 172 45.42 -21.60 4.40
C LEU A 172 44.38 -21.63 3.25
N GLU A 173 43.12 -21.30 3.51
CA GLU A 173 42.04 -21.43 2.52
C GLU A 173 42.11 -20.32 1.45
N CYS A 174 41.99 -20.73 0.19
CA CYS A 174 41.91 -19.84 -0.97
C CYS A 174 40.45 -19.75 -1.43
N ILE A 175 39.96 -18.52 -1.56
CA ILE A 175 38.60 -18.23 -2.02
C ILE A 175 38.62 -18.08 -3.54
N GLN A 176 37.65 -18.69 -4.22
CA GLN A 176 37.40 -18.46 -5.65
C GLN A 176 36.12 -17.64 -5.79
N VAL A 177 36.19 -16.53 -6.52
CA VAL A 177 35.04 -15.64 -6.75
C VAL A 177 34.84 -15.45 -8.24
N ALA A 178 33.66 -15.79 -8.74
CA ALA A 178 33.30 -15.48 -10.12
C ALA A 178 33.07 -13.97 -10.31
N ALA A 179 33.70 -13.41 -11.34
CA ALA A 179 33.63 -12.01 -11.73
C ALA A 179 33.49 -11.90 -13.26
N VAL A 180 33.26 -10.68 -13.76
CA VAL A 180 33.06 -10.42 -15.19
C VAL A 180 33.99 -9.31 -15.66
N ARG A 181 34.76 -9.55 -16.72
CA ARG A 181 35.61 -8.56 -17.38
C ARG A 181 34.85 -7.87 -18.52
N ILE A 182 34.81 -6.55 -18.47
CA ILE A 182 34.22 -5.67 -19.47
C ILE A 182 35.35 -4.93 -20.18
N PRO A 183 35.73 -5.34 -21.40
CA PRO A 183 36.80 -4.68 -22.13
C PRO A 183 36.40 -3.28 -22.60
N SER A 184 37.38 -2.37 -22.64
CA SER A 184 37.24 -1.00 -23.12
C SER A 184 36.90 -0.92 -24.61
N SER A 185 37.46 -1.83 -25.43
CA SER A 185 37.08 -1.97 -26.84
C SER A 185 35.70 -2.59 -26.98
N VAL A 186 34.82 -1.94 -27.75
CA VAL A 186 33.46 -2.42 -28.03
C VAL A 186 33.46 -3.68 -28.91
N GLU A 187 34.54 -3.92 -29.65
CA GLU A 187 34.71 -5.10 -30.52
C GLU A 187 35.01 -6.38 -29.74
N GLN A 188 35.55 -6.26 -28.52
CA GLN A 188 35.86 -7.40 -27.66
C GLN A 188 34.64 -7.85 -26.85
N SER A 189 34.45 -9.17 -26.74
CA SER A 189 33.37 -9.76 -25.93
C SER A 189 33.61 -9.59 -24.43
N ILE A 190 32.53 -9.59 -23.66
CA ILE A 190 32.58 -9.65 -22.19
C ILE A 190 32.96 -11.08 -21.78
N GLU A 191 33.85 -11.22 -20.81
CA GLU A 191 34.43 -12.51 -20.40
C GLU A 191 34.16 -12.78 -18.92
N GLN A 192 33.96 -14.05 -18.56
CA GLN A 192 33.90 -14.48 -17.15
C GLN A 192 35.31 -14.75 -16.63
N VAL A 193 35.64 -14.18 -15.48
CA VAL A 193 36.95 -14.31 -14.83
C VAL A 193 36.75 -14.90 -13.44
N THR A 194 37.68 -15.73 -12.98
CA THR A 194 37.66 -16.29 -11.61
C THR A 194 38.78 -15.69 -10.80
N LEU A 195 38.43 -14.86 -9.82
CA LEU A 195 39.38 -14.24 -8.90
C LEU A 195 39.78 -15.27 -7.84
N ARG A 196 41.07 -15.61 -7.76
CA ARG A 196 41.61 -16.51 -6.73
C ARG A 196 42.28 -15.68 -5.65
N ILE A 197 41.70 -15.67 -4.46
CA ILE A 197 42.08 -14.77 -3.38
C ILE A 197 42.55 -15.59 -2.19
N SER A 198 43.82 -15.41 -1.82
CA SER A 198 44.36 -15.94 -0.57
C SER A 198 43.93 -15.05 0.61
N LEU A 199 43.59 -15.63 1.76
CA LEU A 199 43.28 -14.88 2.99
C LEU A 199 44.47 -14.04 3.51
N ARG A 200 45.68 -14.26 2.98
CA ARG A 200 46.90 -13.49 3.28
C ARG A 200 47.16 -12.35 2.28
N GLU A 201 46.47 -12.33 1.15
CA GLU A 201 46.64 -11.32 0.10
C GLU A 201 45.48 -10.32 0.16
N TYR A 202 45.75 -9.09 -0.24
CA TYR A 202 44.68 -8.10 -0.34
C TYR A 202 43.94 -8.30 -1.65
N TYR A 203 42.61 -8.45 -1.59
CA TYR A 203 41.81 -8.81 -2.77
C TYR A 203 41.93 -7.81 -3.94
N LEU A 204 42.23 -6.53 -3.66
CA LEU A 204 42.45 -5.54 -4.71
C LEU A 204 43.77 -5.77 -5.46
N ASP A 205 44.77 -6.43 -4.87
CA ASP A 205 46.00 -6.79 -5.58
C ASP A 205 45.69 -7.85 -6.65
N VAL A 206 44.82 -8.81 -6.33
CA VAL A 206 44.34 -9.81 -7.30
C VAL A 206 43.58 -9.13 -8.45
N ILE A 207 42.71 -8.17 -8.14
CA ILE A 207 41.99 -7.39 -9.14
C ILE A 207 42.92 -6.49 -9.97
N ALA A 208 43.94 -5.90 -9.35
CA ALA A 208 44.96 -5.11 -10.04
C ALA A 208 45.70 -5.95 -11.09
N ASN A 209 46.13 -7.16 -10.71
CA ASN A 209 46.79 -8.10 -11.61
C ASN A 209 45.88 -8.47 -12.81
N GLU A 210 44.60 -8.74 -12.57
CA GLU A 210 43.62 -9.03 -13.64
C GLU A 210 43.38 -7.83 -14.58
N LEU A 211 43.52 -6.61 -14.06
CA LEU A 211 43.45 -5.36 -14.85
C LEU A 211 44.78 -5.00 -15.53
N GLY A 212 45.85 -5.78 -15.32
CA GLY A 212 47.19 -5.50 -15.85
C GLY A 212 47.88 -4.32 -15.16
N LEU A 213 47.55 -4.06 -13.90
CA LEU A 213 48.17 -3.03 -13.06
C LEU A 213 49.20 -3.65 -12.12
N GLU A 214 50.26 -2.89 -11.81
CA GLU A 214 51.32 -3.34 -10.89
C GLU A 214 50.88 -3.37 -9.42
N ASP A 215 49.89 -2.55 -9.03
CA ASP A 215 49.51 -2.35 -7.62
C ASP A 215 48.04 -1.93 -7.43
N ALA A 216 47.43 -2.36 -6.31
CA ALA A 216 46.06 -2.03 -5.92
C ALA A 216 45.79 -0.54 -5.72
N ALA A 217 46.81 0.29 -5.45
CA ALA A 217 46.66 1.73 -5.33
C ALA A 217 46.11 2.36 -6.61
N ASN A 218 46.38 1.76 -7.77
CA ASN A 218 45.95 2.27 -9.07
C ASN A 218 44.58 1.73 -9.52
N VAL A 219 43.92 0.92 -8.70
CA VAL A 219 42.56 0.43 -8.94
C VAL A 219 41.53 1.46 -8.48
N MET A 220 40.69 1.91 -9.40
CA MET A 220 39.48 2.69 -9.11
C MET A 220 38.30 1.77 -8.84
N ILE A 221 37.37 2.27 -8.03
CA ILE A 221 36.19 1.52 -7.61
C ILE A 221 34.96 2.37 -7.91
N SER A 222 33.99 1.80 -8.62
CA SER A 222 32.73 2.48 -8.92
C SER A 222 31.82 2.54 -7.71
N ARG A 223 30.75 3.33 -7.82
CA ARG A 223 29.60 3.17 -6.91
C ARG A 223 29.03 1.74 -6.97
N ASN A 224 28.26 1.38 -5.95
CA ASN A 224 27.49 0.13 -5.98
C ASN A 224 26.53 0.11 -7.17
N LEU A 225 26.55 -1.03 -7.87
CA LEU A 225 25.63 -1.35 -8.95
C LEU A 225 24.54 -2.26 -8.39
N GLY A 226 23.28 -1.93 -8.69
CA GLY A 226 22.13 -2.75 -8.34
C GLY A 226 21.52 -2.35 -7.00
N LYS A 227 21.38 -3.29 -6.07
CA LYS A 227 20.74 -3.06 -4.78
C LYS A 227 21.62 -2.15 -3.90
N ALA A 228 20.99 -1.29 -3.11
CA ALA A 228 21.70 -0.50 -2.09
C ALA A 228 22.54 -1.35 -1.11
N SER A 229 22.22 -2.64 -0.98
CA SER A 229 22.89 -3.61 -0.11
C SER A 229 23.74 -4.65 -0.87
N SER A 230 23.86 -4.58 -2.19
CA SER A 230 24.83 -5.41 -2.93
C SER A 230 26.19 -4.73 -2.90
N GLU A 231 27.26 -5.51 -2.72
CA GLU A 231 28.65 -5.03 -2.83
C GLU A 231 29.19 -5.16 -4.26
N THR A 232 28.28 -5.30 -5.25
CA THR A 232 28.64 -5.41 -6.66
C THR A 232 29.13 -4.07 -7.19
N ARG A 233 30.38 -4.03 -7.66
CA ARG A 233 31.06 -2.83 -8.13
C ARG A 233 31.89 -3.13 -9.38
N LEU A 234 32.17 -2.09 -10.16
CA LEU A 234 33.18 -2.13 -11.20
C LEU A 234 34.52 -1.65 -10.62
N PHE A 235 35.55 -2.43 -10.85
CA PHE A 235 36.94 -2.11 -10.56
C PHE A 235 37.65 -1.82 -11.88
N PHE A 236 38.37 -0.70 -11.98
CA PHE A 236 38.88 -0.22 -13.26
C PHE A 236 40.15 0.61 -13.08
N THR A 237 40.76 1.02 -14.19
CA THR A 237 42.07 1.70 -14.19
C THR A 237 41.94 3.22 -14.11
N VAL A 238 42.96 3.91 -13.62
CA VAL A 238 43.09 5.38 -13.75
C VAL A 238 43.73 5.73 -15.09
N PRO A 239 43.18 6.68 -15.88
CA PRO A 239 43.83 7.13 -17.10
C PRO A 239 45.21 7.74 -16.83
N LYS A 240 46.21 7.37 -17.64
CA LYS A 240 47.59 7.90 -17.54
C LYS A 240 47.69 9.44 -17.45
N PRO A 241 46.87 10.25 -18.15
CA PRO A 241 46.89 11.71 -18.00
C PRO A 241 46.59 12.19 -16.56
N TYR A 242 45.68 11.52 -15.85
CA TYR A 242 45.38 11.84 -14.45
C TYR A 242 46.48 11.42 -13.47
N LEU A 243 47.43 10.57 -13.87
CA LEU A 243 48.62 10.25 -13.08
C LEU A 243 49.73 11.30 -13.24
N LEU A 244 49.79 11.98 -14.39
CA LEU A 244 50.86 12.93 -14.73
C LEU A 244 50.51 14.40 -14.41
N ASP A 245 49.22 14.78 -14.40
CA ASP A 245 48.77 16.19 -14.31
C ASP A 245 48.24 16.59 -12.92
N LEU A 246 48.56 15.83 -11.87
CA LEU A 246 48.08 16.04 -10.49
C LEU A 246 48.51 17.37 -9.83
N SER A 247 49.30 18.19 -10.53
CA SER A 247 49.79 19.49 -10.06
C SER A 247 49.01 20.69 -10.62
N SER A 248 48.16 20.51 -11.63
CA SER A 248 47.41 21.60 -12.28
C SER A 248 45.91 21.53 -11.96
N LYS A 249 45.28 22.68 -11.72
CA LYS A 249 43.85 22.81 -11.39
C LYS A 249 42.91 22.59 -12.61
N PHE A 250 43.39 22.00 -13.70
CA PHE A 250 42.62 21.83 -14.92
C PHE A 250 41.93 20.46 -14.96
N SER A 251 40.60 20.47 -15.00
CA SER A 251 39.78 19.29 -15.28
C SER A 251 39.88 18.89 -16.76
N ILE A 252 40.42 17.71 -17.05
CA ILE A 252 40.41 17.11 -18.39
C ILE A 252 38.94 16.84 -18.77
N GLY A 253 38.48 17.40 -19.89
CA GLY A 253 37.09 17.25 -20.36
C GLY A 253 36.76 15.85 -20.87
N LYS A 254 35.48 15.47 -20.77
CA LYS A 254 34.94 14.16 -21.21
C LYS A 254 35.20 13.87 -22.69
N GLU A 255 35.13 14.88 -23.54
CA GLU A 255 35.44 14.79 -24.98
C GLU A 255 36.90 14.40 -25.24
N THR A 256 37.84 14.96 -24.47
CA THR A 256 39.27 14.67 -24.58
C THR A 256 39.56 13.21 -24.22
N LEU A 257 38.92 12.67 -23.18
CA LEU A 257 39.04 11.25 -22.80
C LEU A 257 38.46 10.29 -23.85
N TYR A 258 37.36 10.69 -24.48
CA TYR A 258 36.73 9.95 -25.56
C TYR A 258 37.62 9.89 -26.80
N LEU A 259 38.19 11.04 -27.20
CA LEU A 259 39.15 11.18 -28.30
C LEU A 259 40.45 10.42 -28.05
N MET A 260 40.87 10.28 -26.79
CA MET A 260 42.05 9.49 -26.39
C MET A 260 41.76 7.99 -26.27
N GLY A 261 40.52 7.53 -26.54
CA GLY A 261 40.12 6.12 -26.44
C GLY A 261 40.19 5.55 -25.02
N ALA A 262 40.21 6.42 -24.00
CA ALA A 262 40.44 6.01 -22.61
C ALA A 262 39.16 5.54 -21.92
N LEU A 263 37.97 5.91 -22.40
CA LEU A 263 36.68 5.63 -21.76
C LEU A 263 36.07 4.30 -22.23
N ASN A 264 35.64 3.47 -21.28
CA ASN A 264 34.90 2.24 -21.54
C ASN A 264 33.40 2.55 -21.58
N VAL A 265 32.85 2.67 -22.79
CA VAL A 265 31.45 3.11 -22.98
C VAL A 265 30.46 2.14 -22.33
N ARG A 266 30.70 0.83 -22.43
CA ARG A 266 29.82 -0.20 -21.83
C ARG A 266 29.82 -0.12 -20.31
N ALA A 267 30.99 -0.13 -19.69
CA ALA A 267 31.12 -0.04 -18.24
C ALA A 267 30.62 1.31 -17.71
N SER A 268 30.84 2.39 -18.46
CA SER A 268 30.38 3.74 -18.10
C SER A 268 28.86 3.86 -18.13
N TYR A 269 28.21 3.31 -19.16
CA TYR A 269 26.76 3.24 -19.25
C TYR A 269 26.15 2.44 -18.09
N PHE A 270 26.77 1.32 -17.72
CA PHE A 270 26.34 0.51 -16.58
C PHE A 270 26.49 1.23 -15.24
N ALA A 271 27.64 1.85 -15.02
CA ALA A 271 27.88 2.60 -13.80
C ALA A 271 27.08 3.91 -13.74
N GLY A 272 26.73 4.49 -14.90
CA GLY A 272 26.33 5.90 -15.03
C GLY A 272 27.44 6.87 -14.59
N GLN A 273 28.69 6.41 -14.63
CA GLN A 273 29.90 7.09 -14.17
C GLN A 273 30.96 6.89 -15.24
N ASP A 274 31.89 7.83 -15.37
CA ASP A 274 32.99 7.68 -16.31
C ASP A 274 33.94 6.56 -15.82
N ILE A 275 34.04 5.49 -16.61
CA ILE A 275 34.90 4.32 -16.36
C ILE A 275 35.96 4.28 -17.44
N ALA A 276 37.22 4.12 -17.06
CA ALA A 276 38.35 4.12 -17.99
C ALA A 276 39.07 2.76 -18.07
N GLY A 277 39.52 2.42 -19.27
CA GLY A 277 40.16 1.13 -19.56
C GLY A 277 39.24 -0.06 -19.32
N ASP A 278 39.83 -1.25 -19.20
CA ASP A 278 39.05 -2.45 -18.88
C ASP A 278 38.51 -2.37 -17.45
N ALA A 279 37.39 -3.04 -17.20
CA ALA A 279 36.76 -3.07 -15.90
C ALA A 279 36.42 -4.50 -15.47
N ILE A 280 36.60 -4.82 -14.19
CA ILE A 280 36.15 -6.06 -13.55
C ILE A 280 34.90 -5.76 -12.73
N LEU A 281 33.79 -6.43 -13.04
CA LEU A 281 32.58 -6.44 -12.24
C LEU A 281 32.66 -7.59 -11.23
N ALA A 282 32.70 -7.27 -9.94
CA ALA A 282 32.74 -8.28 -8.88
C ALA A 282 31.91 -7.83 -7.66
N SER A 283 31.42 -8.79 -6.88
CA SER A 283 30.72 -8.57 -5.61
C SER A 283 31.62 -9.03 -4.49
N ILE A 284 32.54 -8.14 -4.09
CA ILE A 284 33.58 -8.44 -3.13
C ILE A 284 34.00 -7.20 -2.34
N GLY A 285 34.18 -7.36 -1.03
CA GLY A 285 34.64 -6.29 -0.14
C GLY A 285 34.46 -6.61 1.34
N TYR A 286 34.77 -5.67 2.21
CA TYR A 286 34.54 -5.79 3.65
C TYR A 286 33.18 -5.19 4.02
N THR A 287 32.47 -5.80 4.98
CA THR A 287 31.15 -5.31 5.43
C THR A 287 31.18 -4.94 6.91
N ARG A 288 30.13 -4.26 7.41
CA ARG A 288 30.00 -3.99 8.86
C ARG A 288 29.64 -5.23 9.69
N LYS A 289 29.16 -6.31 9.04
CA LYS A 289 28.59 -7.48 9.73
C LYS A 289 29.61 -8.55 10.08
N SER A 290 30.75 -8.55 9.40
CA SER A 290 31.84 -9.49 9.62
C SER A 290 33.18 -8.80 9.43
N ARG A 291 34.20 -9.28 10.15
CA ARG A 291 35.60 -8.89 9.94
C ARG A 291 36.21 -9.59 8.72
N ASP A 292 35.56 -10.65 8.23
CA ASP A 292 35.96 -11.41 7.05
C ASP A 292 35.56 -10.71 5.75
N ILE A 293 36.22 -11.08 4.67
CA ILE A 293 35.88 -10.63 3.33
C ILE A 293 34.53 -11.22 2.91
N PHE A 294 33.60 -10.34 2.53
CA PHE A 294 32.36 -10.74 1.89
C PHE A 294 32.60 -10.93 0.41
N TYR A 295 32.04 -12.00 -0.14
CA TYR A 295 31.98 -12.22 -1.57
C TYR A 295 30.69 -12.92 -1.95
N GLU A 296 30.25 -12.68 -3.19
CA GLU A 296 29.23 -13.44 -3.87
C GLU A 296 29.68 -13.63 -5.31
N ASP A 297 29.42 -14.81 -5.87
CA ASP A 297 29.70 -15.07 -7.28
C ASP A 297 28.84 -14.13 -8.13
N VAL A 298 29.52 -13.22 -8.83
CA VAL A 298 28.89 -12.46 -9.90
C VAL A 298 28.94 -13.36 -11.12
N SER A 299 27.96 -14.26 -11.17
CA SER A 299 27.67 -14.95 -12.41
C SER A 299 26.82 -14.06 -13.29
N VAL A 300 26.89 -14.41 -14.56
CA VAL A 300 26.22 -13.73 -15.65
C VAL A 300 24.67 -13.80 -15.52
N ARG A 301 24.15 -14.64 -14.61
CA ARG A 301 22.71 -14.88 -14.43
C ARG A 301 22.06 -14.18 -13.21
N LEU A 302 22.84 -13.76 -12.20
CA LEU A 302 22.30 -13.50 -10.84
C LEU A 302 21.78 -12.08 -10.56
N TYR A 303 22.18 -11.06 -11.33
CA TYR A 303 22.01 -9.67 -10.89
C TYR A 303 20.60 -9.07 -11.04
N TYR A 304 19.69 -9.68 -11.80
CA TYR A 304 18.30 -9.21 -11.96
C TYR A 304 17.22 -10.16 -11.42
N ARG A 305 17.55 -11.13 -10.56
CA ARG A 305 16.49 -11.86 -9.82
C ARG A 305 15.83 -10.88 -8.84
N LYS A 306 14.52 -10.66 -9.04
CA LYS A 306 13.69 -9.62 -8.44
C LYS A 306 13.67 -9.65 -6.92
N GLU A 307 13.45 -8.45 -6.38
CA GLU A 307 13.06 -8.14 -5.01
C GLU A 307 12.03 -9.13 -4.43
N SER A 308 12.50 -9.96 -3.51
CA SER A 308 11.75 -10.53 -2.39
C SER A 308 12.75 -10.89 -1.28
N ILE A 309 12.39 -10.57 -0.05
CA ILE A 309 13.22 -10.46 1.15
C ILE A 309 13.84 -11.81 1.62
N ILE A 310 15.17 -11.83 1.88
CA ILE A 310 15.98 -12.60 2.89
C ILE A 310 15.87 -14.16 2.79
N LEU A 311 16.89 -14.99 2.51
CA LEU A 311 18.23 -15.17 3.12
C LEU A 311 19.09 -16.13 2.24
N LYS A 312 20.43 -16.02 2.35
CA LYS A 312 21.46 -16.93 1.81
C LYS A 312 21.27 -18.37 2.33
N LEU A 313 21.56 -19.38 1.51
CA LEU A 313 22.27 -20.59 1.93
C LEU A 313 23.02 -21.19 0.72
N GLU A 314 24.26 -21.58 1.00
CA GLU A 314 25.27 -22.12 0.10
C GLU A 314 24.85 -23.48 -0.48
N PHE A 315 25.08 -23.69 -1.77
CA PHE A 315 25.47 -24.99 -2.30
C PHE A 315 26.44 -24.80 -3.46
N SER A 316 27.62 -25.39 -3.27
CA SER A 316 28.68 -25.62 -4.24
C SER A 316 28.14 -26.15 -5.56
N CYS A 317 28.44 -25.49 -6.67
CA CYS A 317 28.30 -26.10 -7.99
C CYS A 317 29.57 -25.88 -8.80
N SER A 318 29.98 -27.01 -9.37
CA SER A 318 31.18 -27.27 -10.15
C SER A 318 31.53 -26.20 -11.18
N SER A 319 32.84 -25.96 -11.25
CA SER A 319 33.58 -25.27 -12.29
C SER A 319 33.21 -25.69 -13.71
N ASP A 320 33.42 -24.74 -14.63
CA ASP A 320 33.25 -24.78 -16.09
C ASP A 320 31.87 -24.36 -16.60
N ARG A 321 31.77 -23.07 -16.98
CA ARG A 321 30.92 -22.52 -18.06
C ARG A 321 31.14 -20.99 -18.16
N THR A 322 31.39 -20.49 -19.36
CA THR A 322 31.65 -19.08 -19.72
C THR A 322 30.56 -18.56 -20.65
N GLU A 323 29.73 -17.56 -20.26
CA GLU A 323 28.62 -17.05 -21.12
C GLU A 323 28.31 -15.52 -20.99
N PRO A 324 27.71 -14.81 -21.99
CA PRO A 324 27.45 -13.36 -22.09
C PRO A 324 26.04 -12.81 -21.71
N ASP A 325 25.10 -13.61 -21.18
CA ASP A 325 23.66 -13.28 -20.97
C ASP A 325 23.33 -12.11 -20.01
N PHE A 326 24.25 -11.78 -19.08
CA PHE A 326 24.13 -10.72 -18.07
C PHE A 326 23.92 -9.35 -18.68
N HIS A 327 24.74 -9.11 -19.70
CA HIS A 327 24.86 -7.84 -20.39
C HIS A 327 23.50 -7.46 -20.98
N TYR A 328 22.85 -8.41 -21.65
CA TYR A 328 21.59 -8.20 -22.33
C TYR A 328 20.43 -7.96 -21.35
N ARG A 329 20.35 -8.70 -20.25
CA ARG A 329 19.32 -8.46 -19.21
C ARG A 329 19.50 -7.10 -18.53
N MET A 330 20.75 -6.68 -18.28
CA MET A 330 21.05 -5.36 -17.75
C MET A 330 20.61 -4.24 -18.67
N LEU A 331 20.93 -4.38 -19.96
CA LEU A 331 20.56 -3.43 -20.99
C LEU A 331 19.03 -3.35 -21.15
N LEU A 332 18.33 -4.49 -21.19
CA LEU A 332 16.87 -4.51 -21.19
C LEU A 332 16.30 -3.77 -19.98
N GLY A 333 16.87 -4.01 -18.80
CA GLY A 333 16.47 -3.35 -17.57
C GLY A 333 16.61 -1.82 -17.58
N LYS A 334 17.29 -1.21 -18.56
CA LYS A 334 17.38 0.25 -18.72
C LYS A 334 16.27 0.84 -19.60
N THR A 335 15.45 0.01 -20.24
CA THR A 335 14.40 0.46 -21.16
C THR A 335 13.01 0.30 -20.53
N PRO A 336 12.03 1.18 -20.81
CA PRO A 336 10.66 1.01 -20.31
C PRO A 336 10.06 -0.37 -20.62
N GLY A 337 10.17 -0.81 -21.88
CA GLY A 337 9.68 -2.11 -22.33
C GLY A 337 10.43 -3.28 -21.70
N GLY A 338 11.75 -3.19 -21.56
CA GLY A 338 12.54 -4.22 -20.91
C GLY A 338 12.30 -4.32 -19.39
N ILE A 339 12.05 -3.20 -18.70
CA ILE A 339 11.60 -3.22 -17.28
C ILE A 339 10.28 -3.98 -17.17
N TYR A 340 9.31 -3.71 -18.05
CA TYR A 340 8.03 -4.43 -18.08
C TYR A 340 8.23 -5.92 -18.36
N LYS A 341 8.99 -6.28 -19.41
CA LYS A 341 9.32 -7.67 -19.78
C LYS A 341 9.97 -8.44 -18.63
N LEU A 342 10.97 -7.85 -17.98
CA LEU A 342 11.61 -8.42 -16.79
C LEU A 342 10.64 -8.54 -15.62
N SER A 343 9.72 -7.58 -15.44
CA SER A 343 8.73 -7.62 -14.36
C SER A 343 7.71 -8.75 -14.51
N ARG A 344 7.44 -9.15 -15.77
CA ARG A 344 6.51 -10.21 -16.19
C ARG A 344 7.16 -11.60 -16.24
N GLU A 345 8.49 -11.67 -16.13
CA GLU A 345 9.28 -12.89 -16.31
C GLU A 345 9.01 -13.61 -17.66
N ALA A 346 8.59 -12.85 -18.67
CA ALA A 346 8.20 -13.31 -20.00
C ALA A 346 8.80 -12.37 -21.05
N ILE A 347 10.08 -12.53 -21.35
CA ILE A 347 10.85 -11.59 -22.17
C ILE A 347 10.42 -11.66 -23.63
N LEU A 348 10.19 -12.87 -24.13
CA LEU A 348 9.81 -13.12 -25.51
C LEU A 348 8.30 -12.94 -25.75
N ALA A 349 7.46 -13.23 -24.75
CA ALA A 349 6.01 -13.14 -24.92
C ALA A 349 5.38 -11.80 -24.50
N SER A 350 5.84 -11.14 -23.43
CA SER A 350 5.17 -9.92 -22.93
C SER A 350 5.60 -8.66 -23.66
N GLU A 351 4.71 -7.68 -23.78
CA GLU A 351 5.02 -6.39 -24.40
C GLU A 351 4.40 -5.25 -23.57
N LEU A 352 5.10 -4.11 -23.46
CA LEU A 352 4.58 -2.97 -22.68
C LEU A 352 3.26 -2.49 -23.31
N PRO A 353 2.12 -2.57 -22.59
CA PRO A 353 0.82 -2.23 -23.14
C PRO A 353 0.76 -0.78 -23.62
N SER A 354 0.02 -0.53 -24.69
CA SER A 354 -0.17 0.82 -25.25
C SER A 354 -1.21 1.65 -24.49
N LYS A 355 -2.10 0.99 -23.75
CA LYS A 355 -3.22 1.61 -23.03
C LYS A 355 -3.37 1.01 -21.64
N PHE A 356 -3.77 1.84 -20.69
CA PHE A 356 -4.19 1.42 -19.36
C PHE A 356 -5.72 1.47 -19.29
N THR A 357 -6.38 0.32 -19.15
CA THR A 357 -7.84 0.18 -19.10
C THR A 357 -8.33 0.32 -17.66
N THR A 358 -8.13 -0.72 -16.85
CA THR A 358 -8.43 -0.73 -15.42
C THR A 358 -7.33 -1.43 -14.64
N ARG A 359 -7.25 -1.14 -13.34
CA ARG A 359 -6.34 -1.88 -12.45
C ARG A 359 -6.63 -3.39 -12.42
N ALA A 360 -7.88 -3.80 -12.62
CA ALA A 360 -8.27 -5.22 -12.59
C ALA A 360 -7.73 -5.99 -13.80
N ASN A 361 -7.64 -5.33 -14.97
CA ASN A 361 -7.17 -5.94 -16.21
C ASN A 361 -5.64 -5.88 -16.36
N TRP A 362 -5.00 -4.85 -15.82
CA TRP A 362 -3.55 -4.70 -15.92
C TRP A 362 -2.79 -5.90 -15.29
N ARG A 363 -1.68 -6.30 -15.92
CA ARG A 363 -0.80 -7.37 -15.45
C ARG A 363 0.65 -6.92 -15.45
N GLY A 364 1.43 -7.36 -14.46
CA GLY A 364 2.81 -6.90 -14.24
C GLY A 364 2.90 -5.63 -13.39
N SER A 365 4.09 -5.00 -13.37
CA SER A 365 4.29 -3.74 -12.66
C SER A 365 3.41 -2.63 -13.24
N LEU A 366 2.85 -1.76 -12.39
CA LEU A 366 2.02 -0.66 -12.84
C LEU A 366 2.86 0.40 -13.58
N PRO A 367 2.30 1.14 -14.57
CA PRO A 367 3.02 2.16 -15.31
C PRO A 367 3.75 3.19 -14.43
N ARG A 368 3.12 3.65 -13.34
CA ARG A 368 3.76 4.54 -12.37
C ARG A 368 5.05 3.95 -11.81
N ASP A 369 5.02 2.67 -11.42
CA ASP A 369 6.14 2.02 -10.77
C ASP A 369 7.28 1.77 -11.75
N ILE A 370 6.95 1.42 -13.00
CA ILE A 370 7.92 1.30 -14.10
C ILE A 370 8.60 2.66 -14.36
N LEU A 371 7.84 3.75 -14.39
CA LEU A 371 8.39 5.10 -14.55
C LEU A 371 9.33 5.48 -13.41
N CYS A 372 8.95 5.20 -12.15
CA CYS A 372 9.83 5.40 -11.01
C CYS A 372 11.12 4.57 -11.10
N MET A 373 11.03 3.29 -11.52
CA MET A 373 12.20 2.43 -11.72
C MET A 373 13.12 2.97 -12.82
N PHE A 374 12.55 3.37 -13.96
CA PHE A 374 13.27 3.99 -15.06
C PHE A 374 14.03 5.23 -14.59
N CYS A 375 13.36 6.16 -13.90
CA CYS A 375 13.99 7.37 -13.34
C CYS A 375 15.17 7.02 -12.42
N ARG A 376 14.99 6.07 -11.49
CA ARG A 376 16.07 5.66 -10.56
C ARG A 376 17.27 5.06 -11.29
N GLN A 377 17.04 4.21 -12.29
CA GLN A 377 18.10 3.55 -13.06
C GLN A 377 18.89 4.52 -13.95
N HIS A 378 18.25 5.60 -14.40
CA HIS A 378 18.85 6.69 -15.18
C HIS A 378 19.27 7.90 -14.34
N ARG A 379 19.29 7.76 -13.00
CA ARG A 379 19.70 8.79 -12.05
C ARG A 379 18.84 10.07 -12.09
N LEU A 380 17.60 10.01 -12.52
CA LEU A 380 16.64 11.11 -12.41
C LEU A 380 16.04 11.18 -11.00
N SER A 381 15.45 12.33 -10.66
CA SER A 381 14.61 12.46 -9.48
C SER A 381 13.33 11.63 -9.63
N GLU A 382 12.66 11.31 -8.52
CA GLU A 382 11.36 10.64 -8.63
C GLU A 382 10.35 11.51 -9.38
N PRO A 383 9.51 10.92 -10.24
CA PRO A 383 8.50 11.66 -11.00
C PRO A 383 7.51 12.36 -10.07
N LEU A 384 7.21 13.63 -10.35
CA LEU A 384 6.21 14.41 -9.63
C LEU A 384 4.86 14.32 -10.33
N PHE A 385 3.80 14.05 -9.56
CA PHE A 385 2.43 13.91 -10.06
C PHE A 385 1.55 15.03 -9.50
N SER A 386 0.92 15.81 -10.37
CA SER A 386 0.02 16.91 -10.01
C SER A 386 -1.41 16.62 -10.49
N PHE A 387 -2.43 17.05 -9.73
CA PHE A 387 -3.84 16.75 -10.01
C PHE A 387 -4.67 18.02 -10.18
N HIS A 388 -5.53 18.02 -11.19
CA HIS A 388 -6.48 19.09 -11.42
C HIS A 388 -7.90 18.52 -11.58
N PRO A 389 -8.84 18.84 -10.69
CA PRO A 389 -10.25 18.51 -10.91
C PRO A 389 -10.80 19.41 -12.02
N SER A 390 -11.31 18.83 -13.11
CA SER A 390 -11.97 19.60 -14.17
C SER A 390 -13.48 19.52 -14.00
N LYS A 391 -14.12 20.67 -13.72
CA LYS A 391 -15.57 20.82 -13.89
C LYS A 391 -15.87 21.07 -15.36
N THR A 392 -16.59 20.17 -16.02
CA THR A 392 -17.07 20.41 -17.38
C THR A 392 -18.22 21.41 -17.35
N SER A 393 -17.92 22.68 -17.64
CA SER A 393 -18.94 23.62 -18.11
C SER A 393 -19.29 23.24 -19.55
N SER A 394 -20.51 22.74 -19.78
CA SER A 394 -20.99 22.38 -21.11
C SER A 394 -21.22 23.62 -21.98
N LEU A 395 -20.18 24.08 -22.65
CA LEU A 395 -20.25 24.91 -23.86
C LEU A 395 -19.07 24.50 -24.75
N LEU A 396 -19.32 23.61 -25.71
CA LEU A 396 -18.95 23.73 -27.13
C LEU A 396 -19.06 22.38 -27.86
N SER A 397 -19.73 22.45 -29.00
CA SER A 397 -19.90 21.46 -30.04
C SER A 397 -18.56 20.98 -30.64
N GLY A 398 -18.45 19.69 -30.95
CA GLY A 398 -17.36 19.17 -31.79
C GLY A 398 -17.20 17.65 -31.77
N SER A 399 -17.95 16.97 -32.63
CA SER A 399 -17.74 15.65 -33.24
C SER A 399 -16.80 14.62 -32.57
N CYS A 400 -17.37 13.51 -32.09
CA CYS A 400 -16.71 12.21 -32.18
C CYS A 400 -17.63 11.25 -32.95
N LEU A 401 -17.11 10.78 -34.08
CA LEU A 401 -17.78 9.94 -35.07
C LEU A 401 -18.19 8.59 -34.47
N LYS A 402 -19.48 8.27 -34.52
CA LYS A 402 -19.96 6.89 -34.67
C LYS A 402 -20.48 6.74 -36.09
N VAL A 403 -19.89 5.80 -36.83
CA VAL A 403 -20.40 5.35 -38.13
C VAL A 403 -21.74 4.65 -37.87
N ALA A 404 -22.71 5.01 -38.72
CA ALA A 404 -24.13 4.74 -38.61
C ALA A 404 -24.51 3.32 -39.05
N GLU A 405 -25.64 2.83 -38.53
CA GLU A 405 -26.69 2.21 -39.35
C GLU A 405 -28.06 2.73 -38.88
N SER A 406 -28.95 2.87 -39.86
CA SER A 406 -30.16 3.69 -39.89
C SER A 406 -31.43 2.94 -39.49
N GLY A 407 -32.36 3.63 -38.81
CA GLY A 407 -33.74 3.20 -38.66
C GLY A 407 -34.60 4.31 -38.05
N ASP A 408 -35.37 4.99 -38.90
CA ASP A 408 -36.34 6.03 -38.54
C ASP A 408 -37.42 5.49 -37.59
N ASN A 409 -37.82 6.28 -36.60
CA ASN A 409 -39.25 6.48 -36.29
C ASN A 409 -39.50 7.71 -35.40
N VAL A 410 -40.51 8.45 -35.82
CA VAL A 410 -40.97 9.77 -35.37
C VAL A 410 -41.86 9.62 -34.12
N ILE A 411 -41.67 10.47 -33.10
CA ILE A 411 -42.71 10.73 -32.08
C ILE A 411 -42.84 12.24 -31.86
N GLU A 412 -44.07 12.71 -32.05
CA GLU A 412 -44.55 14.08 -31.99
C GLU A 412 -44.51 14.70 -30.59
N HIS A 413 -44.20 16.01 -30.54
CA HIS A 413 -44.35 16.88 -29.38
C HIS A 413 -45.79 17.37 -29.22
N ILE A 414 -46.40 17.27 -28.02
CA ILE A 414 -47.46 18.19 -27.57
C ILE A 414 -47.32 18.55 -26.07
N ASN A 415 -46.84 19.78 -25.85
CA ASN A 415 -47.16 20.80 -24.82
C ASN A 415 -47.46 20.46 -23.34
N GLY A 416 -46.67 21.08 -22.44
CA GLY A 416 -47.24 22.02 -21.46
C GLY A 416 -46.67 22.06 -20.02
N VAL A 417 -45.86 23.10 -19.76
CA VAL A 417 -45.43 23.68 -18.46
C VAL A 417 -44.21 23.03 -17.77
N CYS A 418 -43.07 23.70 -17.99
CA CYS A 418 -41.77 23.47 -17.39
C CYS A 418 -41.70 24.13 -16.00
N VAL A 419 -41.42 23.34 -14.95
CA VAL A 419 -40.89 23.84 -13.68
C VAL A 419 -39.49 23.25 -13.53
N THR A 420 -38.48 24.09 -13.68
CA THR A 420 -37.06 23.74 -13.59
C THR A 420 -36.67 23.41 -12.16
N SER A 421 -36.37 22.14 -11.88
CA SER A 421 -35.48 21.76 -10.77
C SER A 421 -34.44 20.78 -11.30
N SER A 422 -33.31 21.34 -11.72
CA SER A 422 -32.12 20.63 -12.19
C SER A 422 -31.44 19.92 -11.01
N MET A 423 -31.46 18.59 -11.01
CA MET A 423 -30.55 17.75 -10.22
C MET A 423 -29.85 16.81 -11.19
N HIS A 424 -28.80 17.31 -11.86
CA HIS A 424 -27.86 16.48 -12.62
C HIS A 424 -26.74 16.03 -11.68
N SER A 425 -26.40 14.74 -11.72
CA SER A 425 -25.22 14.20 -11.04
C SER A 425 -23.96 14.60 -11.81
N ASP A 426 -23.30 15.69 -11.41
CA ASP A 426 -22.00 16.08 -11.93
C ASP A 426 -20.93 15.09 -11.43
N SER A 427 -20.43 14.20 -12.29
CA SER A 427 -19.27 13.37 -11.97
C SER A 427 -17.98 14.15 -12.25
N GLU A 428 -17.20 14.48 -11.21
CA GLU A 428 -15.89 15.11 -11.36
C GLU A 428 -14.89 14.16 -12.06
N LEU A 429 -14.19 14.67 -13.07
CA LEU A 429 -13.13 13.95 -13.78
C LEU A 429 -11.74 14.43 -13.31
N PHE A 430 -10.82 13.47 -13.14
CA PHE A 430 -9.43 13.69 -12.74
C PHE A 430 -8.50 13.71 -13.93
N LYS A 431 -7.58 14.68 -13.97
CA LYS A 431 -6.41 14.71 -14.86
C LYS A 431 -5.13 14.72 -14.04
N CYS A 432 -4.08 14.06 -14.55
CA CYS A 432 -2.80 13.96 -13.87
C CYS A 432 -1.67 14.50 -14.77
N GLU A 433 -0.96 15.51 -14.29
CA GLU A 433 0.25 16.05 -14.93
C GLU A 433 1.50 15.42 -14.29
N ILE A 434 2.50 15.08 -15.11
CA ILE A 434 3.76 14.46 -14.67
C ILE A 434 4.94 15.36 -15.00
N LYS A 435 5.83 15.59 -14.02
CA LYS A 435 7.11 16.27 -14.21
C LYS A 435 8.26 15.32 -13.91
N LEU A 436 9.19 15.18 -14.86
CA LEU A 436 10.46 14.51 -14.66
C LEU A 436 11.56 15.55 -14.47
N LEU A 437 12.31 15.41 -13.38
CA LEU A 437 13.35 16.35 -12.98
C LEU A 437 14.74 15.70 -12.99
N SER A 438 15.77 16.51 -13.25
CA SER A 438 17.17 16.15 -13.01
C SER A 438 17.41 15.98 -11.50
N ARG A 439 18.58 15.45 -11.10
CA ARG A 439 18.96 15.43 -9.67
C ARG A 439 19.12 16.81 -9.08
N CYS A 440 19.48 17.79 -9.90
CA CYS A 440 19.65 19.17 -9.50
C CYS A 440 18.31 19.93 -9.46
N GLY A 441 17.20 19.27 -9.80
CA GLY A 441 15.86 19.85 -9.78
C GLY A 441 15.41 20.50 -11.10
N ASP A 442 16.24 20.44 -12.15
CA ASP A 442 15.90 21.02 -13.45
C ASP A 442 14.78 20.21 -14.11
N LEU A 443 13.79 20.89 -14.67
CA LEU A 443 12.73 20.23 -15.43
C LEU A 443 13.29 19.64 -16.73
N ILE A 444 13.05 18.36 -16.96
CA ILE A 444 13.48 17.65 -18.17
C ILE A 444 12.28 17.41 -19.09
N ILE A 445 11.22 16.81 -18.53
CA ILE A 445 9.99 16.44 -19.27
C ILE A 445 8.78 16.88 -18.46
N LEU A 446 7.79 17.45 -19.14
CA LEU A 446 6.45 17.71 -18.63
C LEU A 446 5.43 16.96 -19.50
N CYS A 447 4.58 16.14 -18.90
CA CYS A 447 3.47 15.48 -19.59
C CYS A 447 2.15 15.95 -19.01
N SER A 448 1.28 16.50 -19.86
CA SER A 448 -0.04 17.03 -19.47
C SER A 448 -1.14 16.39 -20.34
N PRO A 449 -1.56 15.15 -20.04
CA PRO A 449 -2.60 14.45 -20.79
C PRO A 449 -3.94 15.19 -20.79
N LYS A 450 -4.63 15.16 -21.93
CA LYS A 450 -5.95 15.80 -22.09
C LYS A 450 -7.11 14.97 -21.52
N ASP A 451 -6.95 13.65 -21.45
CA ASP A 451 -8.00 12.71 -21.04
C ASP A 451 -8.34 12.82 -19.54
N GLY A 452 -9.64 12.75 -19.22
CA GLY A 452 -10.13 12.77 -17.84
C GLY A 452 -10.64 11.39 -17.41
N TYR A 453 -10.39 11.01 -16.15
CA TYR A 453 -10.77 9.71 -15.60
C TYR A 453 -11.65 9.87 -14.36
N LYS A 454 -12.58 8.94 -14.13
CA LYS A 454 -13.43 8.91 -12.92
C LYS A 454 -12.62 8.63 -11.64
N LYS A 455 -11.51 7.89 -11.75
CA LYS A 455 -10.64 7.50 -10.63
C LYS A 455 -9.29 8.20 -10.77
N GLN A 456 -8.83 8.83 -9.69
CA GLN A 456 -7.52 9.49 -9.64
C GLN A 456 -6.37 8.53 -9.98
N ASN A 457 -6.40 7.30 -9.46
CA ASN A 457 -5.35 6.31 -9.73
C ASN A 457 -5.22 6.00 -11.23
N ASP A 458 -6.33 5.88 -11.95
CA ASP A 458 -6.32 5.53 -13.36
C ASP A 458 -5.72 6.67 -14.21
N ALA A 459 -5.99 7.92 -13.83
CA ALA A 459 -5.33 9.09 -14.43
C ALA A 459 -3.80 9.06 -14.26
N ILE A 460 -3.30 8.65 -13.09
CA ILE A 460 -1.86 8.53 -12.82
C ILE A 460 -1.23 7.45 -13.70
N GLN A 461 -1.87 6.27 -13.75
CA GLN A 461 -1.32 5.14 -14.51
C GLN A 461 -1.30 5.45 -16.00
N ASN A 462 -2.36 6.05 -16.53
CA ASN A 462 -2.42 6.42 -17.95
C ASN A 462 -1.38 7.50 -18.30
N ALA A 463 -1.27 8.56 -17.49
CA ALA A 463 -0.26 9.59 -17.69
C ALA A 463 1.16 9.00 -17.67
N SER A 464 1.44 8.10 -16.72
CA SER A 464 2.75 7.43 -16.61
C SER A 464 3.02 6.58 -17.84
N LEU A 465 2.01 5.86 -18.34
CA LEU A 465 2.12 5.02 -19.51
C LEU A 465 2.40 5.81 -20.79
N LYS A 466 1.86 7.02 -20.94
CA LYS A 466 2.18 7.90 -22.08
C LYS A 466 3.66 8.28 -22.11
N VAL A 467 4.20 8.70 -20.96
CA VAL A 467 5.63 9.02 -20.83
C VAL A 467 6.49 7.79 -21.15
N LEU A 468 6.14 6.63 -20.59
CA LEU A 468 6.85 5.38 -20.86
C LEU A 468 6.77 4.95 -22.32
N SER A 469 5.62 5.11 -22.97
CA SER A 469 5.41 4.73 -24.36
C SER A 469 6.27 5.57 -25.30
N TRP A 470 6.29 6.89 -25.10
CA TRP A 470 7.15 7.80 -25.85
C TRP A 470 8.65 7.47 -25.68
N LEU A 471 9.09 7.22 -24.44
CA LEU A 471 10.47 6.78 -24.17
C LEU A 471 10.77 5.42 -24.82
N ASN A 472 9.80 4.49 -24.81
CA ASN A 472 9.96 3.15 -25.37
C ASN A 472 10.09 3.17 -26.90
N MET A 473 9.46 4.14 -27.59
CA MET A 473 9.59 4.31 -29.04
C MET A 473 11.05 4.55 -29.45
N TRP A 474 11.81 5.31 -28.67
CA TRP A 474 13.23 5.51 -28.93
C TRP A 474 14.03 4.22 -28.88
N PHE A 475 13.91 3.47 -27.78
CA PHE A 475 14.68 2.24 -27.58
C PHE A 475 14.31 1.13 -28.57
N LYS A 476 13.11 1.18 -29.16
CA LYS A 476 12.70 0.27 -30.25
C LYS A 476 13.19 0.71 -31.63
N SER A 477 13.38 2.01 -31.86
CA SER A 477 13.80 2.52 -33.16
C SER A 477 15.30 2.35 -33.35
N ARG A 478 15.74 1.70 -34.44
CA ARG A 478 17.17 1.53 -34.76
C ARG A 478 17.79 2.72 -35.51
N ILE A 479 16.97 3.65 -36.03
CA ILE A 479 17.38 4.62 -37.06
C ILE A 479 16.85 6.04 -36.80
N LEU A 480 15.91 6.25 -35.87
CA LEU A 480 15.31 7.58 -35.67
C LEU A 480 16.34 8.56 -35.07
N PRO A 481 16.66 9.69 -35.74
CA PRO A 481 17.47 10.75 -35.14
C PRO A 481 16.75 11.36 -33.93
N PHE A 482 17.51 11.85 -32.96
CA PHE A 482 16.94 12.41 -31.72
C PHE A 482 15.95 13.55 -32.00
N GLU A 483 16.23 14.37 -33.01
CA GLU A 483 15.39 15.47 -33.46
C GLU A 483 14.00 14.99 -33.90
N ARG A 484 13.92 13.84 -34.59
CA ARG A 484 12.65 13.25 -35.04
C ARG A 484 11.85 12.62 -33.91
N LEU A 485 12.49 12.15 -32.83
CA LEU A 485 11.77 11.69 -31.64
C LEU A 485 11.08 12.87 -30.94
N CYS A 486 11.74 14.01 -30.84
CA CYS A 486 11.19 15.22 -30.25
C CYS A 486 9.93 15.69 -31.00
N GLU A 487 9.87 15.52 -32.33
CA GLU A 487 8.66 15.82 -33.13
C GLU A 487 7.44 14.98 -32.69
N THR A 488 7.64 13.75 -32.20
CA THR A 488 6.54 12.87 -31.74
C THR A 488 6.04 13.17 -30.33
N ALA A 489 6.71 14.06 -29.58
CA ALA A 489 6.37 14.35 -28.19
C ALA A 489 4.97 15.00 -28.06
N ASP A 490 4.56 15.79 -29.05
CA ASP A 490 3.25 16.45 -29.08
C ASP A 490 2.09 15.46 -29.13
N ASP A 491 2.25 14.32 -29.82
CA ASP A 491 1.24 13.25 -29.88
C ASP A 491 0.94 12.66 -28.49
N PHE A 492 1.93 12.69 -27.60
CA PHE A 492 1.81 12.22 -26.22
C PHE A 492 1.48 13.34 -25.22
N ASN A 493 1.34 14.59 -25.68
CA ASN A 493 1.22 15.79 -24.85
C ASN A 493 2.44 15.98 -23.92
N ILE A 494 3.64 15.75 -24.47
CA ILE A 494 4.92 15.85 -23.77
C ILE A 494 5.66 17.10 -24.23
N GLN A 495 6.12 17.91 -23.28
CA GLN A 495 7.03 19.04 -23.50
C GLN A 495 8.42 18.70 -22.96
N ILE A 496 9.44 19.01 -23.76
CA ILE A 496 10.84 18.72 -23.46
C ILE A 496 11.58 20.01 -23.14
N TYR A 497 12.32 20.03 -22.04
CA TYR A 497 13.06 21.20 -21.55
C TYR A 497 14.58 21.03 -21.59
N SER A 498 15.10 19.78 -21.64
CA SER A 498 16.54 19.52 -21.70
C SER A 498 16.89 18.39 -22.67
N ASN A 499 17.25 18.77 -23.90
CA ASN A 499 17.64 17.84 -24.95
C ASN A 499 18.95 17.09 -24.65
N ASN A 500 19.90 17.71 -23.94
CA ASN A 500 21.21 17.11 -23.66
C ASN A 500 21.13 15.97 -22.64
N ILE A 501 20.31 16.11 -21.60
CA ILE A 501 20.14 15.04 -20.60
C ILE A 501 19.39 13.87 -21.22
N ILE A 502 18.37 14.16 -22.03
CA ILE A 502 17.64 13.11 -22.73
C ILE A 502 18.57 12.43 -23.74
N SER A 503 19.36 13.17 -24.52
CA SER A 503 20.30 12.56 -25.47
C SER A 503 21.36 11.69 -24.77
N GLU A 504 21.83 12.05 -23.57
CA GLU A 504 22.73 11.20 -22.78
C GLU A 504 22.07 9.91 -22.28
N ILE A 505 20.83 10.00 -21.79
CA ILE A 505 20.02 8.82 -21.39
C ILE A 505 19.80 7.88 -22.59
N LEU A 506 19.59 8.48 -23.76
CA LEU A 506 19.26 7.81 -25.02
C LEU A 506 20.51 7.35 -25.82
N ALA A 507 21.70 7.86 -25.52
CA ALA A 507 22.98 7.50 -26.15
C ALA A 507 23.42 6.04 -25.90
N GLY A 508 22.79 5.36 -24.93
CA GLY A 508 22.96 3.92 -24.69
C GLY A 508 22.63 3.03 -25.90
N GLN A 509 21.98 3.57 -26.94
CA GLN A 509 21.74 2.88 -28.21
C GLN A 509 23.03 2.47 -28.94
N SER A 510 24.12 3.26 -28.82
CA SER A 510 25.42 2.94 -29.44
C SER A 510 26.09 1.71 -28.84
N THR A 511 25.94 1.50 -27.52
CA THR A 511 26.40 0.29 -26.82
C THR A 511 25.57 -0.95 -27.13
N HIS A 512 24.30 -0.79 -27.49
CA HIS A 512 23.45 -1.87 -28.00
C HIS A 512 23.89 -2.34 -29.41
N ASN A 513 24.40 -1.44 -30.24
CA ASN A 513 24.64 -1.71 -31.66
C ASN A 513 26.10 -2.08 -32.01
N GLY A 514 27.08 -1.76 -31.16
CA GLY A 514 28.51 -1.91 -31.49
C GLY A 514 29.01 -3.35 -31.72
N GLN A 515 28.37 -4.35 -31.09
CA GLN A 515 28.75 -5.76 -31.26
C GLN A 515 28.15 -6.40 -32.53
N LEU A 516 27.05 -5.84 -33.05
CA LEU A 516 26.38 -6.32 -34.27
C LEU A 516 27.18 -6.05 -35.54
N ASN A 517 28.03 -5.01 -35.56
CA ASN A 517 28.91 -4.75 -36.70
C ASN A 517 30.10 -5.72 -36.78
N ALA A 518 30.48 -6.36 -35.67
CA ALA A 518 31.55 -7.36 -35.65
C ALA A 518 31.06 -8.77 -36.02
N ILE A 519 29.78 -9.08 -35.76
CA ILE A 519 29.14 -10.34 -36.16
C ILE A 519 28.47 -10.11 -37.52
N GLN A 520 29.27 -10.18 -38.59
CA GLN A 520 28.79 -10.11 -39.96
C GLN A 520 27.71 -11.16 -40.25
N CYS A 521 26.44 -10.76 -40.22
CA CYS A 521 25.42 -11.33 -41.09
C CYS A 521 24.97 -10.24 -42.07
N ASN A 522 25.49 -10.32 -43.29
CA ASN A 522 25.10 -9.48 -44.44
C ASN A 522 23.61 -9.65 -44.76
N LYS A 523 22.74 -8.93 -44.05
CA LYS A 523 21.40 -8.52 -44.52
C LYS A 523 21.07 -7.15 -43.91
N LEU A 524 21.46 -6.09 -44.62
CA LEU A 524 20.84 -4.77 -44.48
C LEU A 524 19.40 -4.88 -44.95
N VAL A 525 18.44 -4.87 -44.03
CA VAL A 525 17.02 -4.64 -44.33
C VAL A 525 16.44 -3.75 -43.24
N GLU A 526 15.83 -2.64 -43.66
CA GLU A 526 15.21 -1.61 -42.83
C GLU A 526 14.07 -2.18 -41.96
N PRO A 527 13.93 -1.79 -40.69
CA PRO A 527 12.73 -2.07 -39.92
C PRO A 527 11.61 -1.19 -40.46
N THR A 528 10.65 -1.80 -41.16
CA THR A 528 9.42 -1.13 -41.59
C THR A 528 8.61 -0.76 -40.36
N TYR A 529 8.34 0.54 -40.17
CA TYR A 529 7.42 1.04 -39.16
C TYR A 529 6.03 0.42 -39.42
N MET A 530 5.59 -0.47 -38.53
CA MET A 530 4.25 -1.04 -38.61
C MET A 530 3.25 -0.06 -38.01
N ASN A 531 2.61 0.72 -38.89
CA ASN A 531 1.36 1.39 -38.59
C ASN A 531 0.27 0.34 -38.30
N SER A 532 -0.57 0.66 -37.33
CA SER A 532 -1.78 -0.07 -36.96
C SER A 532 -2.69 -0.31 -38.17
N SER A 533 -2.59 -1.49 -38.77
CA SER A 533 -3.58 -2.02 -39.70
C SER A 533 -3.59 -3.54 -39.59
N PHE A 534 -4.79 -4.09 -39.38
CA PHE A 534 -5.11 -5.45 -38.96
C PHE A 534 -4.87 -6.55 -40.03
N ASP A 535 -4.00 -6.33 -41.01
CA ASP A 535 -4.01 -7.11 -42.26
C ASP A 535 -2.61 -7.53 -42.73
N MET A 536 -1.91 -8.41 -42.00
CA MET A 536 -0.55 -8.89 -42.38
C MET A 536 -0.16 -10.27 -41.78
N LEU A 537 -1.09 -11.22 -41.58
CA LEU A 537 -0.77 -12.55 -41.02
C LEU A 537 0.31 -13.33 -41.83
N GLY A 538 0.38 -13.09 -43.15
CA GLY A 538 1.16 -13.90 -44.08
C GLY A 538 2.68 -13.71 -44.09
N ASN A 539 3.22 -12.67 -43.45
CA ASN A 539 4.65 -12.33 -43.58
C ASN A 539 5.52 -12.66 -42.35
N VAL A 540 4.94 -12.89 -41.16
CA VAL A 540 5.71 -13.04 -39.91
C VAL A 540 5.58 -14.44 -39.30
N VAL A 541 4.38 -15.02 -39.30
CA VAL A 541 4.12 -16.35 -38.74
C VAL A 541 4.20 -17.41 -39.83
N GLN A 542 5.04 -18.42 -39.61
CA GLN A 542 5.22 -19.55 -40.52
C GLN A 542 4.67 -20.82 -39.89
N SER A 543 4.09 -21.70 -40.71
CA SER A 543 3.67 -23.06 -40.32
C SER A 543 2.66 -23.18 -39.16
N LEU A 544 1.75 -22.20 -39.00
CA LEU A 544 0.71 -22.24 -37.97
C LEU A 544 -0.17 -23.50 -38.07
N LYS A 545 -0.24 -24.26 -36.98
CA LYS A 545 -1.14 -25.40 -36.79
C LYS A 545 -1.89 -25.22 -35.48
N ILE A 546 -3.22 -25.30 -35.52
CA ILE A 546 -4.08 -25.28 -34.33
C ILE A 546 -4.79 -26.63 -34.24
N GLU A 547 -4.68 -27.29 -33.09
CA GLU A 547 -5.21 -28.62 -32.84
C GLU A 547 -5.97 -28.66 -31.49
N GLY A 548 -6.86 -29.65 -31.34
CA GLY A 548 -7.69 -29.82 -30.15
C GLY A 548 -9.17 -29.48 -30.34
N PRO A 549 -10.03 -29.88 -29.38
CA PRO A 549 -11.48 -29.72 -29.49
C PRO A 549 -11.90 -28.25 -29.38
N TYR A 550 -12.83 -27.82 -30.24
CA TYR A 550 -13.38 -26.47 -30.20
C TYR A 550 -14.43 -26.37 -29.08
N SER A 551 -14.15 -25.55 -28.05
CA SER A 551 -15.05 -25.38 -26.89
C SER A 551 -16.09 -24.28 -27.07
N GLY A 552 -15.98 -23.44 -28.10
CA GLY A 552 -16.83 -22.26 -28.30
C GLY A 552 -16.45 -21.04 -27.45
N VAL A 553 -15.52 -21.18 -26.50
CA VAL A 553 -15.03 -20.08 -25.66
C VAL A 553 -13.76 -19.50 -26.29
N CYS A 554 -13.90 -18.39 -27.01
CA CYS A 554 -12.80 -17.69 -27.69
C CYS A 554 -12.48 -16.34 -27.01
N PRO A 555 -11.22 -15.87 -27.06
CA PRO A 555 -10.86 -14.54 -26.60
C PRO A 555 -11.49 -13.42 -27.45
N CYS A 556 -11.83 -12.30 -26.82
CA CYS A 556 -12.27 -11.07 -27.47
C CYS A 556 -11.53 -9.84 -26.90
N ASN A 557 -11.64 -8.68 -27.56
CA ASN A 557 -11.01 -7.44 -27.07
C ASN A 557 -11.47 -7.11 -25.65
N GLY A 558 -10.53 -6.83 -24.74
CA GLY A 558 -10.80 -6.56 -23.32
C GLY A 558 -10.92 -7.82 -22.45
N SER A 559 -10.97 -9.01 -23.04
CA SER A 559 -10.88 -10.28 -22.29
C SER A 559 -9.45 -10.55 -21.80
N LEU A 560 -9.35 -11.48 -20.84
CA LEU A 560 -8.09 -11.91 -20.23
C LEU A 560 -7.86 -13.41 -20.51
N PRO A 561 -7.30 -13.77 -21.68
CA PRO A 561 -6.81 -15.12 -21.93
C PRO A 561 -5.62 -15.45 -21.03
N CYS A 562 -5.55 -16.70 -20.62
CA CYS A 562 -4.38 -17.28 -19.95
C CYS A 562 -3.89 -18.46 -20.76
N ILE A 563 -2.62 -18.40 -21.14
CA ILE A 563 -1.96 -19.40 -21.99
C ILE A 563 -0.81 -20.06 -21.24
N ARG A 564 -0.52 -21.32 -21.59
CA ARG A 564 0.80 -21.93 -21.41
C ARG A 564 1.57 -21.77 -22.69
N TYR A 565 2.86 -21.41 -22.64
CA TYR A 565 3.69 -21.39 -23.83
C TYR A 565 5.12 -21.89 -23.58
N SER A 566 5.73 -22.40 -24.65
CA SER A 566 7.16 -22.65 -24.75
C SER A 566 7.69 -22.02 -26.03
N ALA A 567 8.79 -21.26 -25.93
CA ALA A 567 9.54 -20.73 -27.04
C ALA A 567 10.86 -21.48 -27.16
N SER A 568 11.21 -21.92 -28.37
CA SER A 568 12.43 -22.67 -28.65
C SER A 568 13.15 -22.11 -29.87
N LEU A 569 14.47 -22.02 -29.82
CA LEU A 569 15.31 -21.76 -30.99
C LEU A 569 15.48 -23.06 -31.79
N ALA A 570 15.18 -23.04 -33.08
CA ALA A 570 15.25 -24.21 -33.96
C ALA A 570 16.03 -23.91 -35.24
N VAL A 571 16.76 -24.91 -35.74
CA VAL A 571 17.42 -24.88 -37.04
C VAL A 571 16.91 -26.05 -37.87
N GLU A 572 16.04 -25.77 -38.84
CA GLU A 572 15.33 -26.80 -39.63
C GLU A 572 16.29 -27.76 -40.34
N SER A 573 17.42 -27.25 -40.85
CA SER A 573 18.41 -28.05 -41.57
C SER A 573 19.22 -29.02 -40.69
N GLN A 574 19.22 -28.83 -39.36
CA GLN A 574 19.99 -29.64 -38.41
C GLN A 574 19.12 -30.48 -37.47
N ASN A 575 17.79 -30.26 -37.47
CA ASN A 575 16.85 -30.88 -36.54
C ASN A 575 17.25 -30.68 -35.06
N VAL A 576 17.82 -29.51 -34.74
CA VAL A 576 18.22 -29.12 -33.39
C VAL A 576 17.21 -28.10 -32.88
N LYS A 577 16.69 -28.34 -31.67
CA LYS A 577 15.74 -27.48 -30.97
C LYS A 577 16.22 -27.24 -29.54
N GLU A 578 16.32 -25.99 -29.14
CA GLU A 578 16.74 -25.57 -27.81
C GLU A 578 15.68 -24.66 -27.18
N VAL A 579 15.17 -25.02 -26.01
CA VAL A 579 14.13 -24.26 -25.32
C VAL A 579 14.76 -23.01 -24.69
N ILE A 580 14.25 -21.83 -25.06
CA ILE A 580 14.79 -20.54 -24.62
C ILE A 580 13.89 -19.83 -23.60
N GLU A 581 12.58 -20.08 -23.59
CA GLU A 581 11.64 -19.54 -22.60
C GLU A 581 10.44 -20.49 -22.41
N VAL A 582 9.98 -20.67 -21.17
CA VAL A 582 8.78 -21.47 -20.85
C VAL A 582 7.97 -20.74 -19.79
N CYS A 583 6.65 -20.71 -19.96
CA CYS A 583 5.72 -20.17 -18.97
C CYS A 583 4.46 -21.02 -18.91
N ASP A 584 4.11 -21.47 -17.69
CA ASP A 584 2.93 -22.31 -17.46
C ASP A 584 1.62 -21.52 -17.40
N GLU A 585 1.67 -20.28 -16.91
CA GLU A 585 0.51 -19.40 -16.79
C GLU A 585 0.87 -17.97 -17.18
N PHE A 586 0.56 -17.61 -18.42
CA PHE A 586 0.74 -16.27 -18.95
C PHE A 586 -0.61 -15.63 -19.28
N GLU A 587 -1.05 -14.70 -18.43
CA GLU A 587 -2.31 -13.97 -18.61
C GLU A 587 -2.06 -12.56 -19.15
N PHE A 588 -2.80 -12.14 -20.17
CA PHE A 588 -2.66 -10.80 -20.76
C PHE A 588 -4.00 -10.27 -21.24
N GLU A 589 -4.13 -8.94 -21.36
CA GLU A 589 -5.34 -8.30 -21.88
C GLU A 589 -5.25 -8.18 -23.41
N VAL A 590 -6.31 -8.61 -24.09
CA VAL A 590 -6.41 -8.56 -25.56
C VAL A 590 -6.82 -7.15 -26.02
N GLY A 591 -6.18 -6.66 -27.08
CA GLY A 591 -6.50 -5.39 -27.75
C GLY A 591 -5.73 -4.19 -27.23
N VAL A 592 -4.84 -4.38 -26.24
CA VAL A 592 -3.99 -3.30 -25.68
C VAL A 592 -2.50 -3.46 -26.00
N GLY A 593 -2.11 -4.57 -26.65
CA GLY A 593 -0.71 -4.90 -26.94
C GLY A 593 0.07 -5.33 -25.70
N ALA A 594 -0.55 -6.10 -24.80
CA ALA A 594 0.08 -6.61 -23.57
C ALA A 594 1.00 -7.82 -23.82
N THR A 595 0.92 -8.42 -25.01
CA THR A 595 1.79 -9.48 -25.51
C THR A 595 2.29 -9.10 -26.91
N VAL A 596 3.29 -9.83 -27.41
CA VAL A 596 3.78 -9.67 -28.79
C VAL A 596 2.67 -10.01 -29.78
N SER A 597 2.57 -9.24 -30.87
CA SER A 597 1.42 -9.25 -31.78
C SER A 597 1.09 -10.63 -32.35
N TYR A 598 2.10 -11.41 -32.72
CA TYR A 598 1.91 -12.75 -33.28
C TYR A 598 1.35 -13.77 -32.26
N ILE A 599 1.65 -13.64 -30.96
CA ILE A 599 1.02 -14.47 -29.93
C ILE A 599 -0.45 -14.06 -29.76
N GLU A 600 -0.73 -12.76 -29.71
CA GLU A 600 -2.09 -12.24 -29.59
C GLU A 600 -2.98 -12.72 -30.74
N GLU A 601 -2.49 -12.62 -31.99
CA GLU A 601 -3.19 -13.05 -33.21
C GLU A 601 -3.48 -14.56 -33.24
N VAL A 602 -2.52 -15.40 -32.81
CA VAL A 602 -2.73 -16.86 -32.73
C VAL A 602 -3.75 -17.20 -31.65
N VAL A 603 -3.63 -16.59 -30.46
CA VAL A 603 -4.54 -16.84 -29.33
C VAL A 603 -5.97 -16.42 -29.66
N MET A 604 -6.16 -15.33 -30.40
CA MET A 604 -7.48 -14.90 -30.88
C MET A 604 -8.17 -15.88 -31.85
N GLN A 605 -7.42 -16.78 -32.49
CA GLN A 605 -7.95 -17.84 -33.36
C GLN A 605 -8.22 -19.15 -32.61
N MET A 606 -7.85 -19.24 -31.33
CA MET A 606 -8.00 -20.43 -30.51
C MET A 606 -9.26 -20.36 -29.64
N SER A 607 -9.72 -21.54 -29.21
CA SER A 607 -10.71 -21.72 -28.15
C SER A 607 -10.10 -22.46 -26.96
N VAL A 608 -10.68 -22.29 -25.78
CA VAL A 608 -10.18 -22.91 -24.53
C VAL A 608 -10.01 -24.42 -24.71
N GLY A 609 -8.83 -24.94 -24.38
CA GLY A 609 -8.45 -26.35 -24.53
C GLY A 609 -7.67 -26.68 -25.82
N GLN A 610 -7.59 -25.75 -26.77
CA GLN A 610 -6.77 -25.93 -27.98
C GLN A 610 -5.30 -25.60 -27.73
N TYR A 611 -4.44 -26.18 -28.57
CA TYR A 611 -3.02 -25.86 -28.64
C TYR A 611 -2.63 -25.47 -30.06
N ALA A 612 -1.65 -24.57 -30.16
CA ALA A 612 -1.14 -24.03 -31.41
C ALA A 612 0.38 -24.17 -31.48
N TYR A 613 0.88 -24.45 -32.68
CA TYR A 613 2.29 -24.51 -33.00
C TYR A 613 2.59 -23.59 -34.18
N PHE A 614 3.61 -22.75 -34.07
CA PHE A 614 4.06 -21.90 -35.18
C PHE A 614 5.53 -21.50 -35.02
N SER A 615 6.15 -21.04 -36.10
CA SER A 615 7.53 -20.54 -36.12
C SER A 615 7.61 -19.10 -36.62
N ILE A 616 8.62 -18.37 -36.18
CA ILE A 616 8.93 -17.00 -36.64
C ILE A 616 10.42 -16.85 -36.95
N ASN A 617 10.75 -16.09 -38.00
CA ASN A 617 12.14 -15.94 -38.47
C ASN A 617 12.94 -14.83 -37.80
N PHE A 618 12.29 -13.94 -37.02
CA PHE A 618 12.95 -12.74 -36.54
C PHE A 618 12.58 -12.38 -35.09
N ILE A 619 13.56 -12.51 -34.20
CA ILE A 619 13.57 -11.91 -32.86
C ILE A 619 14.92 -11.20 -32.71
N SER A 620 14.95 -10.08 -31.98
CA SER A 620 16.22 -9.44 -31.62
C SER A 620 17.12 -10.42 -30.89
N SER A 621 18.37 -10.59 -31.35
CA SER A 621 19.39 -11.41 -30.69
C SER A 621 19.53 -11.06 -29.20
N ASP A 622 19.40 -9.78 -28.87
CA ASP A 622 19.46 -9.28 -27.49
C ASP A 622 18.36 -9.86 -26.60
N LEU A 623 17.16 -10.06 -27.14
CA LEU A 623 16.05 -10.65 -26.38
C LEU A 623 16.24 -12.15 -26.19
N ILE A 624 16.80 -12.84 -27.20
CA ILE A 624 17.14 -14.27 -27.14
C ILE A 624 18.23 -14.50 -26.09
N PHE A 625 19.32 -13.74 -26.15
CA PHE A 625 20.39 -13.82 -25.14
C PHE A 625 19.93 -13.41 -23.74
N ALA A 626 18.92 -12.53 -23.64
CA ALA A 626 18.35 -12.18 -22.35
C ALA A 626 17.39 -13.24 -21.78
N SER A 627 16.74 -14.04 -22.64
CA SER A 627 15.76 -15.05 -22.26
C SER A 627 16.40 -16.40 -21.90
N ALA A 628 17.41 -16.81 -22.65
CA ALA A 628 18.01 -18.14 -22.57
C ALA A 628 19.16 -18.24 -21.55
N GLY A 629 19.74 -19.44 -21.41
CA GLY A 629 20.78 -19.72 -20.40
C GLY A 629 21.94 -20.64 -20.82
N GLU A 630 22.12 -20.92 -22.12
CA GLU A 630 23.32 -21.59 -22.69
C GLU A 630 23.80 -20.88 -24.00
N SER A 631 24.51 -19.77 -23.87
CA SER A 631 24.99 -18.91 -24.95
C SER A 631 25.90 -19.53 -26.02
N VAL A 632 26.74 -20.53 -25.71
CA VAL A 632 27.72 -21.03 -26.70
C VAL A 632 27.02 -21.86 -27.78
N LYS A 633 26.07 -22.70 -27.37
CA LYS A 633 25.20 -23.42 -28.31
C LYS A 633 24.29 -22.46 -29.06
N MET A 634 23.71 -21.46 -28.38
CA MET A 634 22.91 -20.43 -29.04
C MET A 634 23.68 -19.62 -30.07
N LEU A 635 24.91 -19.20 -29.79
CA LEU A 635 25.76 -18.50 -30.76
C LEU A 635 25.99 -19.36 -32.01
N SER A 636 26.17 -20.67 -31.84
CA SER A 636 26.28 -21.61 -32.96
C SER A 636 24.97 -21.74 -33.77
N LEU A 637 23.83 -21.75 -33.10
CA LEU A 637 22.50 -21.82 -33.73
C LEU A 637 22.12 -20.52 -34.44
N LEU A 638 22.35 -19.36 -33.81
CA LEU A 638 22.11 -18.03 -34.37
C LEU A 638 23.02 -17.69 -35.56
N SER A 639 24.17 -18.37 -35.68
CA SER A 639 25.06 -18.26 -36.84
C SER A 639 24.56 -19.05 -38.06
N SER A 640 23.56 -19.91 -37.89
CA SER A 640 22.94 -20.66 -38.99
C SER A 640 21.94 -19.79 -39.77
N LYS A 641 21.89 -19.97 -41.10
CA LYS A 641 21.00 -19.19 -41.99
C LYS A 641 19.52 -19.56 -41.88
N ASP A 642 19.21 -20.75 -41.36
CA ASP A 642 17.85 -21.32 -41.28
C ASP A 642 17.33 -21.33 -39.82
N CYS A 643 17.79 -20.38 -39.00
CA CYS A 643 17.43 -20.30 -37.58
C CYS A 643 16.08 -19.57 -37.40
N CYS A 644 15.15 -20.18 -36.67
CA CYS A 644 13.84 -19.63 -36.35
C CYS A 644 13.49 -19.86 -34.88
N VAL A 645 12.44 -19.17 -34.39
CA VAL A 645 11.88 -19.39 -33.06
C VAL A 645 10.52 -20.05 -33.18
N GLU A 646 10.41 -21.24 -32.60
CA GLU A 646 9.18 -22.02 -32.55
C GLU A 646 8.44 -21.78 -31.25
N TYR A 647 7.15 -21.49 -31.36
CA TYR A 647 6.22 -21.35 -30.25
C TYR A 647 5.25 -22.51 -30.21
N GLU A 648 5.11 -23.09 -29.03
CA GLU A 648 4.03 -24.00 -28.67
C GLU A 648 3.16 -23.31 -27.62
N ILE A 649 1.88 -23.13 -27.91
CA ILE A 649 0.93 -22.39 -27.07
C ILE A 649 -0.28 -23.25 -26.76
N SER A 650 -0.79 -23.22 -25.53
CA SER A 650 -2.06 -23.83 -25.14
C SER A 650 -2.95 -22.80 -24.46
N LEU A 651 -4.20 -22.67 -24.91
CA LEU A 651 -5.17 -21.75 -24.30
C LEU A 651 -5.91 -22.43 -23.14
N ILE A 652 -5.66 -21.98 -21.92
CA ILE A 652 -6.14 -22.64 -20.68
C ILE A 652 -7.50 -22.10 -20.25
N LYS A 653 -7.67 -20.78 -20.26
CA LYS A 653 -8.90 -20.09 -19.82
C LYS A 653 -9.00 -18.72 -20.49
N VAL A 654 -10.22 -18.20 -20.55
CA VAL A 654 -10.53 -16.82 -20.96
C VAL A 654 -11.48 -16.25 -19.90
N ALA A 655 -11.11 -15.12 -19.29
CA ALA A 655 -12.02 -14.38 -18.42
C ALA A 655 -12.65 -13.21 -19.18
N GLU A 656 -13.96 -13.03 -18.99
CA GLU A 656 -14.72 -11.93 -19.58
C GLU A 656 -14.30 -10.58 -18.98
N PRO A 657 -14.42 -9.48 -19.75
CA PRO A 657 -14.12 -8.15 -19.24
C PRO A 657 -15.01 -7.81 -18.03
N PRO A 658 -14.43 -7.43 -16.88
CA PRO A 658 -15.21 -7.08 -15.71
C PRO A 658 -16.04 -5.81 -15.95
N GLU A 659 -17.36 -5.92 -15.86
CA GLU A 659 -18.29 -4.80 -16.02
C GLU A 659 -18.32 -3.89 -14.78
N GLU A 660 -18.13 -2.59 -14.96
CA GLU A 660 -18.55 -1.62 -13.94
C GLU A 660 -20.09 -1.53 -13.98
N ARG A 661 -20.79 -2.25 -13.09
CA ARG A 661 -22.25 -2.09 -12.90
C ARG A 661 -22.55 -0.62 -12.61
N MET A 662 -23.15 0.06 -13.58
CA MET A 662 -23.73 1.39 -13.40
C MET A 662 -25.22 1.22 -13.13
N GLU A 663 -25.68 1.60 -11.93
CA GLU A 663 -27.12 1.67 -11.63
C GLU A 663 -27.78 2.75 -12.51
N GLN A 664 -28.66 2.34 -13.43
CA GLN A 664 -29.45 3.26 -14.25
C GLN A 664 -30.77 3.61 -13.56
N ALA A 665 -31.14 4.89 -13.57
CA ALA A 665 -32.40 5.35 -12.99
C ALA A 665 -33.58 5.07 -13.95
N LEU A 666 -34.28 3.95 -13.74
CA LEU A 666 -35.40 3.51 -14.59
C LEU A 666 -36.73 4.25 -14.33
N PHE A 667 -36.88 4.92 -13.18
CA PHE A 667 -38.10 5.64 -12.79
C PHE A 667 -37.81 7.12 -12.49
N SER A 668 -38.70 8.01 -12.94
CA SER A 668 -38.66 9.43 -12.63
C SER A 668 -40.03 9.90 -12.09
N PRO A 669 -40.14 10.28 -10.80
CA PRO A 669 -39.10 10.21 -9.76
C PRO A 669 -38.72 8.75 -9.39
N PRO A 670 -37.58 8.51 -8.71
CA PRO A 670 -37.18 7.17 -8.27
C PRO A 670 -38.26 6.44 -7.48
N LEU A 671 -38.36 5.12 -7.66
CA LEU A 671 -39.43 4.29 -7.08
C LEU A 671 -39.53 4.42 -5.55
N SER A 672 -38.39 4.53 -4.86
CA SER A 672 -38.33 4.75 -3.42
C SER A 672 -38.98 6.07 -2.98
N LYS A 673 -38.86 7.14 -3.79
CA LYS A 673 -39.54 8.42 -3.53
C LYS A 673 -41.04 8.33 -3.79
N GLN A 674 -41.45 7.62 -4.84
CA GLN A 674 -42.89 7.42 -5.13
C GLN A 674 -43.61 6.71 -3.98
N ARG A 675 -43.00 5.69 -3.37
CA ARG A 675 -43.57 4.99 -2.20
C ARG A 675 -43.72 5.90 -0.99
N VAL A 676 -42.70 6.70 -0.70
CA VAL A 676 -42.75 7.67 0.39
C VAL A 676 -43.88 8.67 0.16
N GLU A 677 -44.02 9.20 -1.06
CA GLU A 677 -45.08 10.16 -1.40
C GLU A 677 -46.48 9.54 -1.27
N PHE A 678 -46.66 8.28 -1.71
CA PHE A 678 -47.91 7.54 -1.50
C PHE A 678 -48.24 7.42 -0.01
N GLY A 679 -47.26 7.03 0.80
CA GLY A 679 -47.41 6.92 2.27
C GLY A 679 -47.79 8.26 2.90
N VAL A 680 -47.13 9.35 2.51
CA VAL A 680 -47.43 10.71 2.98
C VAL A 680 -48.88 11.10 2.67
N GLN A 681 -49.35 10.89 1.45
CA GLN A 681 -50.72 11.26 1.04
C GLN A 681 -51.77 10.51 1.88
N GLN A 682 -51.62 9.21 2.04
CA GLN A 682 -52.53 8.39 2.85
C GLN A 682 -52.54 8.82 4.33
N ILE A 683 -51.38 9.19 4.89
CA ILE A 683 -51.29 9.69 6.26
C ILE A 683 -52.02 11.03 6.40
N LEU A 684 -51.83 11.96 5.46
CA LEU A 684 -52.48 13.27 5.48
C LEU A 684 -54.01 13.19 5.37
N GLU A 685 -54.52 12.30 4.51
CA GLU A 685 -55.98 12.07 4.33
C GLU A 685 -56.64 11.43 5.56
N SER A 686 -55.87 10.72 6.39
CA SER A 686 -56.41 10.00 7.55
C SER A 686 -56.75 10.88 8.77
N HIS A 687 -56.20 12.10 8.83
CA HIS A 687 -56.24 12.98 10.00
C HIS A 687 -55.76 12.32 11.32
N ALA A 688 -54.85 11.34 11.22
CA ALA A 688 -54.25 10.68 12.38
C ALA A 688 -53.45 11.66 13.27
N THR A 689 -53.39 11.36 14.58
CA THR A 689 -52.59 12.11 15.56
C THR A 689 -51.30 11.37 15.91
N THR A 690 -51.27 10.05 15.75
CA THR A 690 -50.11 9.22 16.10
C THR A 690 -49.72 8.27 14.97
N LEU A 691 -48.43 8.26 14.59
CA LEU A 691 -47.87 7.41 13.53
C LEU A 691 -46.74 6.52 14.05
N ILE A 692 -46.70 5.27 13.60
CA ILE A 692 -45.55 4.37 13.77
C ILE A 692 -45.05 3.86 12.41
N ASP A 693 -43.75 3.96 12.18
CA ASP A 693 -43.08 3.49 10.96
C ASP A 693 -42.22 2.24 11.27
N PHE A 694 -42.73 1.08 10.87
CA PHE A 694 -42.11 -0.24 11.04
C PHE A 694 -41.07 -0.47 9.94
N GLY A 695 -39.79 -0.57 10.33
CA GLY A 695 -38.65 -0.63 9.42
C GLY A 695 -38.29 0.74 8.84
N CYS A 696 -38.22 1.76 9.71
CA CYS A 696 -38.05 3.15 9.28
C CYS A 696 -36.69 3.47 8.61
N GLY A 697 -35.70 2.56 8.69
CA GLY A 697 -34.40 2.69 8.06
C GLY A 697 -33.67 3.97 8.46
N SER A 698 -33.30 4.79 7.47
CA SER A 698 -32.70 6.12 7.69
C SER A 698 -33.74 7.24 7.91
N GLY A 699 -35.02 6.92 8.06
CA GLY A 699 -36.08 7.85 8.42
C GLY A 699 -36.64 8.68 7.28
N SER A 700 -36.60 8.20 6.03
CA SER A 700 -37.02 8.97 4.85
C SER A 700 -38.51 9.34 4.84
N LEU A 701 -39.40 8.45 5.30
CA LEU A 701 -40.84 8.75 5.43
C LEU A 701 -41.09 9.79 6.52
N LEU A 702 -40.50 9.58 7.70
CA LEU A 702 -40.59 10.50 8.83
C LEU A 702 -40.03 11.88 8.48
N GLU A 703 -38.93 11.95 7.72
CA GLU A 703 -38.39 13.22 7.21
C GLU A 703 -39.35 13.89 6.21
N ALA A 704 -39.91 13.12 5.27
CA ALA A 704 -40.80 13.65 4.26
C ALA A 704 -42.04 14.29 4.89
N LEU A 705 -42.65 13.63 5.87
CA LEU A 705 -43.83 14.12 6.61
C LEU A 705 -43.59 15.47 7.30
N LEU A 706 -42.37 15.75 7.75
CA LEU A 706 -42.02 17.04 8.37
C LEU A 706 -41.96 18.21 7.36
N ASN A 707 -42.03 17.94 6.06
CA ASN A 707 -42.12 18.98 5.03
C ASN A 707 -43.56 19.35 4.67
N TYR A 708 -44.56 18.64 5.21
CA TYR A 708 -45.98 18.89 4.96
C TYR A 708 -46.71 19.31 6.25
N PRO A 709 -47.78 20.11 6.14
CA PRO A 709 -48.65 20.39 7.29
C PRO A 709 -49.42 19.12 7.66
N THR A 710 -49.13 18.55 8.84
CA THR A 710 -49.76 17.30 9.32
C THR A 710 -50.53 17.53 10.63
N SER A 711 -51.54 16.69 10.88
CA SER A 711 -52.26 16.58 12.17
C SER A 711 -51.53 15.71 13.20
N LEU A 712 -50.37 15.15 12.84
CA LEU A 712 -49.60 14.25 13.70
C LEU A 712 -49.02 15.01 14.89
N GLU A 713 -49.24 14.49 16.09
CA GLU A 713 -48.66 14.97 17.34
C GLU A 713 -47.50 14.08 17.81
N LYS A 714 -47.55 12.77 17.51
CA LYS A 714 -46.52 11.81 17.89
C LYS A 714 -46.13 10.93 16.72
N MET A 715 -44.83 10.82 16.45
CA MET A 715 -44.29 9.86 15.48
C MET A 715 -43.35 8.88 16.17
N ALA A 716 -43.36 7.63 15.73
CA ALA A 716 -42.42 6.61 16.14
C ALA A 716 -41.79 5.94 14.92
N GLY A 717 -40.50 5.63 14.99
CA GLY A 717 -39.82 4.77 14.02
C GLY A 717 -39.27 3.54 14.74
N VAL A 718 -39.43 2.37 14.16
CA VAL A 718 -38.89 1.10 14.67
C VAL A 718 -37.97 0.51 13.62
N ASP A 719 -36.77 0.07 14.01
CA ASP A 719 -35.88 -0.66 13.12
C ASP A 719 -34.93 -1.56 13.93
N ILE A 720 -34.41 -2.62 13.31
CA ILE A 720 -33.35 -3.45 13.91
C ILE A 720 -31.95 -2.86 13.65
N SER A 721 -31.82 -1.99 12.65
CA SER A 721 -30.56 -1.40 12.21
C SER A 721 -30.22 -0.15 13.02
N GLN A 722 -29.35 -0.30 14.02
CA GLN A 722 -28.82 0.82 14.79
C GLN A 722 -28.15 1.89 13.91
N LYS A 723 -27.51 1.49 12.80
CA LYS A 723 -26.92 2.41 11.81
C LYS A 723 -27.99 3.23 11.09
N GLY A 724 -29.12 2.60 10.72
CA GLY A 724 -30.29 3.26 10.15
C GLY A 724 -30.90 4.27 11.12
N LEU A 725 -31.25 3.81 12.33
CA LEU A 725 -31.84 4.64 13.39
C LEU A 725 -30.95 5.82 13.77
N THR A 726 -29.63 5.62 13.81
CA THR A 726 -28.69 6.71 14.04
C THR A 726 -28.83 7.77 12.95
N ARG A 727 -28.82 7.39 11.67
CA ARG A 727 -29.01 8.33 10.54
C ARG A 727 -30.37 9.03 10.60
N ALA A 728 -31.45 8.29 10.87
CA ALA A 728 -32.78 8.84 11.06
C ALA A 728 -32.79 9.92 12.16
N ALA A 729 -32.17 9.63 13.31
CA ALA A 729 -32.03 10.59 14.41
C ALA A 729 -31.28 11.86 14.00
N LYS A 730 -30.24 11.75 13.14
CA LYS A 730 -29.48 12.90 12.64
C LYS A 730 -30.37 13.80 11.77
N VAL A 731 -31.06 13.20 10.81
CA VAL A 731 -31.89 13.88 9.81
C VAL A 731 -33.09 14.55 10.48
N LEU A 732 -33.85 13.81 11.28
CA LEU A 732 -35.05 14.29 11.97
C LEU A 732 -34.71 15.44 12.94
N ASN A 733 -33.62 15.33 13.69
CA ASN A 733 -33.18 16.40 14.59
C ASN A 733 -32.81 17.69 13.84
N SER A 734 -32.13 17.57 12.69
CA SER A 734 -31.81 18.73 11.84
C SER A 734 -33.08 19.40 11.32
N LYS A 735 -34.04 18.62 10.81
CA LYS A 735 -35.30 19.13 10.25
C LYS A 735 -36.20 19.78 11.30
N LEU A 736 -36.40 19.14 12.45
CA LEU A 736 -37.17 19.69 13.56
C LEU A 736 -36.56 21.01 14.06
N SER A 737 -35.22 21.10 14.13
CA SER A 737 -34.52 22.33 14.54
C SER A 737 -34.67 23.46 13.51
N THR A 738 -34.59 23.15 12.22
CA THR A 738 -34.67 24.15 11.14
C THR A 738 -36.09 24.76 11.04
N ASN A 739 -37.13 23.95 11.25
CA ASN A 739 -38.51 24.41 11.27
C ASN A 739 -38.80 25.35 12.46
N LEU A 740 -38.10 25.18 13.60
CA LEU A 740 -38.21 26.07 14.77
C LEU A 740 -37.60 27.47 14.53
N ASP A 741 -36.51 27.56 13.76
CA ASP A 741 -35.79 28.81 13.50
C ASP A 741 -36.43 29.67 12.38
N ALA A 742 -37.14 29.04 11.45
CA ALA A 742 -37.74 29.72 10.29
C ALA A 742 -39.01 30.53 10.59
N GLY A 743 -39.48 30.57 11.85
CA GLY A 743 -40.71 31.28 12.23
C GLY A 743 -41.99 30.75 11.58
N GLY A 744 -41.90 29.58 10.91
CA GLY A 744 -43.01 28.90 10.28
C GLY A 744 -43.85 28.16 11.33
N LEU A 745 -45.13 28.51 11.38
CA LEU A 745 -46.16 27.65 11.98
C LEU A 745 -46.19 26.31 11.18
N TRP A 746 -46.76 25.24 11.75
CA TRP A 746 -47.16 23.97 11.08
C TRP A 746 -46.23 22.75 11.14
N THR A 747 -45.81 22.30 12.33
CA THR A 747 -45.84 20.84 12.60
C THR A 747 -46.54 20.63 13.93
N GLY A 748 -47.70 19.97 13.95
CA GLY A 748 -48.37 19.57 15.19
C GLY A 748 -47.55 18.58 16.03
N VAL A 749 -46.44 18.07 15.47
CA VAL A 749 -45.59 17.03 16.05
C VAL A 749 -44.89 17.53 17.32
N GLN A 750 -45.30 17.00 18.46
CA GLN A 750 -44.77 17.27 19.78
C GLN A 750 -43.62 16.33 20.14
N SER A 751 -43.64 15.10 19.62
CA SER A 751 -42.59 14.11 19.91
C SER A 751 -42.32 13.14 18.77
N VAL A 752 -41.04 12.80 18.59
CA VAL A 752 -40.58 11.73 17.71
C VAL A 752 -39.71 10.76 18.50
N ILE A 753 -40.03 9.46 18.47
CA ILE A 753 -39.30 8.43 19.21
C ILE A 753 -38.77 7.37 18.24
N LEU A 754 -37.50 7.01 18.36
CA LEU A 754 -36.92 5.92 17.59
C LEU A 754 -36.63 4.72 18.51
N TYR A 755 -37.14 3.57 18.14
CA TYR A 755 -37.02 2.30 18.85
C TYR A 755 -36.15 1.33 18.05
N GLU A 756 -35.20 0.71 18.74
CA GLU A 756 -34.44 -0.44 18.26
C GLU A 756 -35.13 -1.72 18.72
N GLY A 757 -35.48 -2.58 17.76
CA GLY A 757 -36.08 -3.89 18.03
C GLY A 757 -36.78 -4.48 16.82
N SER A 758 -37.06 -5.78 16.87
CA SER A 758 -37.75 -6.49 15.79
C SER A 758 -39.22 -6.10 15.73
N ILE A 759 -39.75 -5.85 14.52
CA ILE A 759 -41.18 -5.57 14.33
C ILE A 759 -42.08 -6.80 14.52
N THR A 760 -41.49 -8.00 14.61
CA THR A 760 -42.20 -9.26 14.90
C THR A 760 -42.43 -9.49 16.40
N ASN A 761 -41.77 -8.74 17.28
CA ASN A 761 -41.95 -8.86 18.73
C ASN A 761 -43.08 -7.96 19.21
N TYR A 762 -43.74 -8.34 20.30
CA TYR A 762 -44.70 -7.45 20.95
C TYR A 762 -44.00 -6.51 21.95
N GLY A 763 -44.45 -5.26 22.01
CA GLY A 763 -44.03 -4.29 23.03
C GLY A 763 -45.17 -3.33 23.35
N SER A 764 -45.51 -3.22 24.64
CA SER A 764 -46.61 -2.38 25.13
C SER A 764 -46.46 -0.91 24.71
N GLN A 765 -45.22 -0.40 24.61
CA GLN A 765 -44.93 0.96 24.13
C GLN A 765 -45.34 1.25 22.67
N LEU A 766 -45.59 0.24 21.84
CA LEU A 766 -45.98 0.40 20.44
C LEU A 766 -47.50 0.28 20.22
N GLN A 767 -48.28 0.14 21.29
CA GLN A 767 -49.74 0.11 21.22
C GLN A 767 -50.35 1.50 21.10
N GLY A 768 -51.55 1.57 20.50
CA GLY A 768 -52.38 2.79 20.50
C GLY A 768 -51.97 3.85 19.48
N PHE A 769 -51.19 3.49 18.46
CA PHE A 769 -50.91 4.37 17.32
C PHE A 769 -52.06 4.32 16.31
N ASP A 770 -52.48 5.47 15.77
CA ASP A 770 -53.60 5.58 14.83
C ASP A 770 -53.25 4.96 13.46
N ILE A 771 -52.02 5.19 12.99
CA ILE A 771 -51.54 4.73 11.69
C ILE A 771 -50.18 4.03 11.81
N GLY A 772 -50.05 2.90 11.13
CA GLY A 772 -48.81 2.16 10.97
C GLY A 772 -48.37 2.14 9.50
N THR A 773 -47.07 2.31 9.25
CA THR A 773 -46.47 2.12 7.92
C THR A 773 -45.40 1.03 7.95
N CYS A 774 -45.32 0.23 6.91
CA CYS A 774 -44.32 -0.82 6.73
C CYS A 774 -43.96 -0.86 5.24
N LEU A 775 -43.01 -0.02 4.83
CA LEU A 775 -42.72 0.24 3.42
C LEU A 775 -41.47 -0.51 2.95
N GLU A 776 -41.64 -1.62 2.24
CA GLU A 776 -40.54 -2.46 1.71
C GLU A 776 -39.63 -3.00 2.83
N VAL A 777 -40.24 -3.81 3.71
CA VAL A 777 -39.60 -4.35 4.92
C VAL A 777 -39.89 -5.84 5.08
N ILE A 778 -41.12 -6.28 4.77
CA ILE A 778 -41.54 -7.68 4.96
C ILE A 778 -40.75 -8.65 4.08
N GLU A 779 -40.25 -8.21 2.93
CA GLU A 779 -39.43 -9.00 2.00
C GLU A 779 -37.98 -9.24 2.51
N HIS A 780 -37.56 -8.49 3.53
CA HIS A 780 -36.24 -8.62 4.15
C HIS A 780 -36.21 -9.64 5.31
N MET A 781 -37.36 -10.23 5.64
CA MET A 781 -37.50 -11.31 6.63
C MET A 781 -38.02 -12.58 5.96
N GLU A 782 -37.90 -13.72 6.66
CA GLU A 782 -38.45 -14.98 6.17
C GLU A 782 -39.99 -14.89 6.06
N GLU A 783 -40.60 -15.65 5.15
CA GLU A 783 -42.02 -15.53 4.79
C GLU A 783 -42.96 -15.80 5.99
N ASP A 784 -42.57 -16.70 6.89
CA ASP A 784 -43.26 -16.97 8.16
C ASP A 784 -43.20 -15.77 9.12
N GLN A 785 -42.08 -15.06 9.14
CA GLN A 785 -41.89 -13.84 9.95
C GLN A 785 -42.72 -12.69 9.40
N ALA A 786 -42.87 -12.57 8.08
CA ALA A 786 -43.78 -11.60 7.47
C ALA A 786 -45.25 -11.86 7.86
N CYS A 787 -45.66 -13.13 7.90
CA CYS A 787 -46.98 -13.53 8.41
C CYS A 787 -47.15 -13.22 9.90
N LEU A 788 -46.12 -13.54 10.71
CA LEU A 788 -46.10 -13.24 12.14
C LEU A 788 -46.19 -11.72 12.39
N PHE A 789 -45.45 -10.90 11.64
CA PHE A 789 -45.56 -9.44 11.73
C PHE A 789 -46.99 -8.97 11.44
N GLY A 790 -47.61 -9.47 10.37
CA GLY A 790 -49.00 -9.13 10.04
C GLY A 790 -49.96 -9.45 11.19
N ASP A 791 -49.83 -10.66 11.77
CA ASP A 791 -50.63 -11.09 12.92
C ASP A 791 -50.36 -10.20 14.14
N VAL A 792 -49.10 -9.86 14.42
CA VAL A 792 -48.72 -9.04 15.57
C VAL A 792 -49.23 -7.60 15.43
N ALA A 793 -49.06 -7.01 14.25
CA ALA A 793 -49.47 -5.65 13.95
C ALA A 793 -50.99 -5.46 14.09
N LEU A 794 -51.79 -6.37 13.52
CA LEU A 794 -53.25 -6.25 13.58
C LEU A 794 -53.85 -6.77 14.90
N SER A 795 -53.23 -7.76 15.56
CA SER A 795 -53.77 -8.31 16.82
C SER A 795 -53.38 -7.52 18.05
N PHE A 796 -52.15 -7.01 18.12
CA PHE A 796 -51.59 -6.42 19.35
C PHE A 796 -51.35 -4.92 19.25
N PHE A 797 -50.75 -4.43 18.15
CA PHE A 797 -50.52 -2.99 17.97
C PHE A 797 -51.80 -2.26 17.56
N ARG A 798 -52.67 -2.94 16.80
CA ARG A 798 -54.05 -2.55 16.48
C ARG A 798 -54.17 -1.11 15.93
N PRO A 799 -53.41 -0.70 14.90
CA PRO A 799 -53.60 0.62 14.31
C PRO A 799 -54.96 0.74 13.62
N ARG A 800 -55.51 1.95 13.50
CA ARG A 800 -56.73 2.21 12.72
C ARG A 800 -56.47 1.99 11.22
N ILE A 801 -55.28 2.37 10.78
CA ILE A 801 -54.81 2.19 9.40
C ILE A 801 -53.42 1.55 9.40
N LEU A 802 -53.19 0.50 8.61
CA LEU A 802 -51.86 -0.07 8.36
C LEU A 802 -51.57 -0.06 6.86
N ILE A 803 -50.43 0.52 6.46
CA ILE A 803 -49.98 0.56 5.07
C ILE A 803 -48.77 -0.36 4.92
N VAL A 804 -48.86 -1.35 4.04
CA VAL A 804 -47.78 -2.31 3.78
C VAL A 804 -47.41 -2.26 2.31
N SER A 805 -46.12 -2.14 1.99
CA SER A 805 -45.63 -2.26 0.59
C SER A 805 -44.56 -3.33 0.44
N THR A 806 -44.54 -3.96 -0.73
CA THR A 806 -43.51 -4.94 -1.14
C THR A 806 -43.27 -4.84 -2.65
N PRO A 807 -42.10 -5.27 -3.17
CA PRO A 807 -41.89 -5.42 -4.61
C PRO A 807 -42.93 -6.35 -5.25
N ASN A 808 -43.29 -6.05 -6.51
CA ASN A 808 -44.03 -6.97 -7.37
C ASN A 808 -43.02 -7.80 -8.18
N PHE A 809 -42.95 -9.11 -7.89
CA PHE A 809 -42.04 -10.04 -8.56
C PHE A 809 -42.26 -10.07 -10.08
N GLU A 810 -43.51 -9.96 -10.54
CA GLU A 810 -43.87 -9.99 -11.97
C GLU A 810 -43.23 -8.84 -12.75
N TYR A 811 -42.90 -7.72 -12.07
CA TYR A 811 -42.30 -6.54 -12.70
C TYR A 811 -40.78 -6.68 -12.89
N ASN A 812 -40.11 -7.65 -12.25
CA ASN A 812 -38.65 -7.81 -12.34
C ASN A 812 -38.18 -8.17 -13.75
N VAL A 813 -39.03 -8.85 -14.50
CA VAL A 813 -38.78 -9.19 -15.90
C VAL A 813 -38.58 -7.91 -16.73
N VAL A 814 -39.35 -6.86 -16.46
CA VAL A 814 -39.25 -5.57 -17.15
C VAL A 814 -37.92 -4.88 -16.81
N LEU A 815 -37.52 -4.89 -15.53
CA LEU A 815 -36.26 -4.28 -15.06
C LEU A 815 -35.02 -4.97 -15.64
N GLN A 816 -35.09 -6.29 -15.83
CA GLN A 816 -33.99 -7.07 -16.42
C GLN A 816 -33.91 -6.92 -17.94
N LYS A 817 -35.05 -6.81 -18.64
CA LYS A 817 -35.11 -6.52 -20.08
C LYS A 817 -34.53 -5.13 -20.43
N SER A 818 -34.60 -4.15 -19.51
CA SER A 818 -33.99 -2.81 -19.69
C SER A 818 -32.47 -2.75 -19.49
N ASN A 819 -31.82 -3.85 -19.11
CA ASN A 819 -30.37 -3.94 -19.03
C ASN A 819 -29.81 -4.24 -20.44
N PRO A 820 -28.87 -3.45 -21.00
CA PRO A 820 -28.50 -3.49 -22.43
C PRO A 820 -28.06 -4.86 -22.99
N LEU A 821 -27.71 -5.84 -22.16
CA LEU A 821 -27.35 -7.21 -22.59
C LEU A 821 -28.56 -8.14 -22.82
N ALA A 822 -29.76 -7.81 -22.33
CA ALA A 822 -30.95 -8.63 -22.56
C ALA A 822 -31.58 -8.42 -23.95
N GLN A 823 -31.12 -7.43 -24.71
CA GLN A 823 -31.61 -7.12 -26.06
C GLN A 823 -31.00 -8.00 -27.16
N GLU A 824 -29.96 -8.78 -26.87
CA GLU A 824 -29.34 -9.71 -27.84
C GLU A 824 -29.90 -11.15 -27.77
N GLN A 825 -30.85 -11.43 -26.86
CA GLN A 825 -31.48 -12.73 -26.68
C GLN A 825 -32.99 -12.66 -26.96
N GLU A 826 -33.36 -12.39 -28.21
CA GLU A 826 -34.76 -12.29 -28.66
C GLU A 826 -35.50 -13.64 -28.84
N GLU A 827 -34.96 -14.78 -28.38
CA GLU A 827 -35.56 -16.12 -28.58
C GLU A 827 -35.82 -16.94 -27.29
N LEU A 828 -36.14 -16.30 -26.16
CA LEU A 828 -36.64 -17.06 -24.99
C LEU A 828 -38.09 -16.73 -24.64
N ASP A 829 -38.91 -17.78 -24.60
CA ASP A 829 -40.33 -17.78 -24.25
C ASP A 829 -40.56 -17.15 -22.85
N ASP A 830 -41.56 -16.27 -22.70
CA ASP A 830 -41.78 -15.46 -21.47
C ASP A 830 -41.95 -16.32 -20.19
N LYS A 831 -42.35 -17.59 -20.32
CA LYS A 831 -42.42 -18.56 -19.21
C LYS A 831 -41.05 -19.01 -18.69
N THR A 832 -40.04 -19.08 -19.56
CA THR A 832 -38.68 -19.52 -19.22
C THR A 832 -37.90 -18.40 -18.52
N LEU A 833 -38.15 -17.14 -18.91
CA LEU A 833 -37.58 -15.95 -18.29
C LEU A 833 -38.04 -15.74 -16.83
N LEU A 834 -39.28 -16.13 -16.49
CA LEU A 834 -39.76 -16.09 -15.10
C LEU A 834 -39.01 -17.07 -14.17
N GLN A 835 -38.52 -18.20 -14.69
CA GLN A 835 -37.75 -19.17 -13.91
C GLN A 835 -36.29 -18.74 -13.67
N SER A 836 -35.72 -17.87 -14.50
CA SER A 836 -34.36 -17.34 -14.36
C SER A 836 -34.29 -15.94 -13.72
N CYS A 837 -35.42 -15.34 -13.36
CA CYS A 837 -35.49 -13.97 -12.89
C CYS A 837 -34.93 -13.80 -11.48
N LYS A 838 -33.87 -12.99 -11.33
CA LYS A 838 -33.25 -12.68 -10.02
C LYS A 838 -34.10 -11.68 -9.22
N PHE A 839 -34.03 -11.76 -7.89
CA PHE A 839 -34.57 -10.73 -6.98
C PHE A 839 -33.91 -9.37 -7.23
N ARG A 840 -34.63 -8.28 -6.94
CA ARG A 840 -34.15 -6.91 -7.13
C ARG A 840 -32.95 -6.58 -6.24
N ASN A 841 -32.91 -7.18 -5.06
CA ASN A 841 -31.84 -7.01 -4.09
C ASN A 841 -31.36 -8.38 -3.60
N HIS A 842 -30.06 -8.49 -3.36
CA HIS A 842 -29.43 -9.69 -2.80
C HIS A 842 -29.89 -9.99 -1.36
N ASP A 843 -30.38 -8.96 -0.65
CA ASP A 843 -30.85 -9.08 0.74
C ASP A 843 -32.36 -9.42 0.86
N HIS A 844 -33.09 -9.61 -0.25
CA HIS A 844 -34.49 -10.07 -0.21
C HIS A 844 -34.56 -11.58 0.04
N LYS A 845 -35.48 -12.00 0.92
CA LYS A 845 -35.74 -13.42 1.23
C LYS A 845 -36.78 -14.03 0.31
N PHE A 846 -37.78 -13.22 -0.05
CA PHE A 846 -38.82 -13.56 -1.01
C PHE A 846 -39.26 -12.30 -1.75
N GLU A 847 -39.90 -12.47 -2.91
CA GLU A 847 -40.64 -11.40 -3.57
C GLU A 847 -41.96 -11.98 -4.07
N TRP A 848 -43.08 -11.41 -3.61
CA TRP A 848 -44.40 -11.93 -3.97
C TRP A 848 -44.91 -11.42 -5.30
N THR A 849 -45.63 -12.28 -6.01
CA THR A 849 -46.51 -11.91 -7.12
C THR A 849 -47.73 -11.12 -6.62
N ARG A 850 -48.48 -10.49 -7.54
CA ARG A 850 -49.73 -9.78 -7.18
C ARG A 850 -50.75 -10.70 -6.55
N ALA A 851 -50.83 -11.94 -7.03
CA ALA A 851 -51.75 -12.95 -6.50
C ALA A 851 -51.38 -13.36 -5.07
N GLN A 852 -50.09 -13.66 -4.81
CA GLN A 852 -49.61 -14.05 -3.49
C GLN A 852 -49.80 -12.94 -2.46
N PHE A 853 -49.41 -11.70 -2.79
CA PHE A 853 -49.56 -10.57 -1.88
C PHE A 853 -51.04 -10.26 -1.57
N ARG A 854 -51.92 -10.33 -2.58
CA ARG A 854 -53.37 -10.16 -2.39
C ARG A 854 -53.96 -11.24 -1.50
N GLN A 855 -53.60 -12.49 -1.73
CA GLN A 855 -54.07 -13.61 -0.92
C GLN A 855 -53.65 -13.44 0.55
N TRP A 856 -52.36 -13.20 0.80
CA TRP A 856 -51.84 -12.96 2.14
C TRP A 856 -52.56 -11.82 2.86
N ALA A 857 -52.74 -10.69 2.19
CA ALA A 857 -53.39 -9.52 2.79
C ALA A 857 -54.89 -9.74 3.03
N SER A 858 -55.61 -10.41 2.12
CA SER A 858 -57.03 -10.73 2.30
C SER A 858 -57.28 -11.74 3.42
N ASP A 859 -56.43 -12.77 3.54
CA ASP A 859 -56.51 -13.74 4.63
C ASP A 859 -56.23 -13.08 5.99
N LEU A 860 -55.23 -12.19 6.03
CA LEU A 860 -54.91 -11.43 7.22
C LEU A 860 -56.05 -10.47 7.60
N SER A 861 -56.67 -9.79 6.64
CA SER A 861 -57.78 -8.88 6.89
C SER A 861 -59.02 -9.61 7.43
N ALA A 862 -59.31 -10.80 6.89
CA ALA A 862 -60.43 -11.64 7.33
C ALA A 862 -60.24 -12.19 8.75
N ARG A 863 -59.00 -12.57 9.13
CA ARG A 863 -58.70 -13.08 10.47
C ARG A 863 -58.83 -12.03 11.58
N HIS A 864 -58.53 -10.77 11.28
CA HIS A 864 -58.42 -9.69 12.28
C HIS A 864 -59.50 -8.62 12.20
N ASN A 865 -60.54 -8.81 11.37
CA ASN A 865 -61.64 -7.85 11.16
C ASN A 865 -61.19 -6.48 10.65
N TYR A 866 -60.32 -6.47 9.63
CA TYR A 866 -59.94 -5.28 8.89
C TYR A 866 -60.52 -5.32 7.47
N LYS A 867 -60.75 -4.16 6.86
CA LYS A 867 -60.94 -4.02 5.41
C LYS A 867 -59.58 -3.80 4.76
N VAL A 868 -59.34 -4.35 3.56
CA VAL A 868 -58.09 -4.17 2.82
C VAL A 868 -58.35 -3.59 1.43
N GLU A 869 -57.58 -2.56 1.07
CA GLU A 869 -57.57 -1.93 -0.25
C GLU A 869 -56.19 -2.11 -0.91
N PHE A 870 -56.14 -2.38 -2.22
CA PHE A 870 -54.90 -2.63 -2.95
C PHE A 870 -54.56 -1.49 -3.91
N SER A 871 -53.30 -1.07 -3.93
CA SER A 871 -52.75 -0.04 -4.80
C SER A 871 -51.27 -0.33 -5.13
N GLY A 872 -50.55 0.63 -5.73
CA GLY A 872 -49.12 0.51 -5.98
C GLY A 872 -48.51 1.74 -6.64
N VAL A 873 -47.19 1.70 -6.88
CA VAL A 873 -46.41 2.78 -7.53
C VAL A 873 -45.44 2.23 -8.58
N GLY A 874 -44.89 3.09 -9.43
CA GLY A 874 -43.98 2.70 -10.52
C GLY A 874 -44.66 2.03 -11.72
N GLY A 875 -45.95 2.28 -11.93
CA GLY A 875 -46.74 1.69 -13.02
C GLY A 875 -48.20 2.10 -12.93
N SER A 876 -49.09 1.35 -13.57
CA SER A 876 -50.55 1.51 -13.51
C SER A 876 -51.21 0.15 -13.30
N SER A 877 -52.40 0.10 -12.69
CA SER A 877 -53.20 -1.12 -12.54
C SER A 877 -53.65 -1.72 -13.87
N ASP A 878 -53.78 -0.86 -14.90
CA ASP A 878 -54.45 -1.19 -16.15
C ASP A 878 -53.49 -1.72 -17.23
N VAL A 879 -52.19 -1.77 -16.94
CA VAL A 879 -51.12 -2.18 -17.85
C VAL A 879 -50.38 -3.36 -17.23
N GLU A 880 -50.21 -4.47 -17.95
CA GLU A 880 -49.35 -5.57 -17.47
C GLU A 880 -47.88 -5.12 -17.41
N PRO A 881 -47.11 -5.47 -16.35
CA PRO A 881 -47.43 -6.40 -15.26
C PRO A 881 -48.03 -5.73 -14.00
N GLY A 882 -48.55 -4.51 -14.11
CA GLY A 882 -49.14 -3.73 -13.01
C GLY A 882 -48.16 -2.72 -12.42
N TYR A 883 -48.27 -2.48 -11.11
CA TYR A 883 -47.34 -1.62 -10.37
C TYR A 883 -46.00 -2.32 -10.11
N ALA A 884 -44.91 -1.54 -10.07
CA ALA A 884 -43.58 -2.05 -9.73
C ALA A 884 -43.43 -2.34 -8.24
N SER A 885 -44.01 -1.51 -7.37
CA SER A 885 -44.19 -1.83 -5.94
C SER A 885 -45.68 -1.89 -5.66
N GLN A 886 -46.11 -2.97 -5.00
CA GLN A 886 -47.50 -3.23 -4.64
C GLN A 886 -47.76 -2.84 -3.19
N ILE A 887 -48.95 -2.32 -2.89
CA ILE A 887 -49.31 -1.72 -1.61
C ILE A 887 -50.68 -2.24 -1.15
N ALA A 888 -50.79 -2.62 0.11
CA ALA A 888 -52.05 -2.97 0.78
C ALA A 888 -52.32 -2.00 1.94
N VAL A 889 -53.53 -1.46 2.00
CA VAL A 889 -53.99 -0.53 3.05
C VAL A 889 -55.09 -1.22 3.85
N PHE A 890 -54.81 -1.53 5.11
CA PHE A 890 -55.76 -2.13 6.05
C PHE A 890 -56.45 -1.03 6.85
N LYS A 891 -57.78 -1.09 6.98
CA LYS A 891 -58.61 -0.11 7.70
C LYS A 891 -59.55 -0.80 8.69
N ARG A 892 -59.72 -0.23 9.88
CA ARG A 892 -60.65 -0.71 10.92
C ARG A 892 -61.82 0.25 11.12
N ASP A 893 -63.04 -0.28 11.23
CA ASP A 893 -64.29 0.50 11.28
C ASP A 893 -64.89 0.72 12.69
N TRP A 894 -64.32 0.13 13.76
CA TRP A 894 -64.85 0.21 15.12
C TRP A 894 -63.87 0.91 16.09
N GLU A 895 -64.44 1.66 17.06
CA GLU A 895 -63.72 2.32 18.16
C GLU A 895 -63.47 1.33 19.32
N LEU A 896 -62.31 1.44 19.98
CA LEU A 896 -61.93 0.55 21.08
C LEU A 896 -62.95 0.63 22.23
N GLU A 897 -63.65 -0.48 22.52
CA GLU A 897 -64.16 -0.74 23.87
C GLU A 897 -62.97 -1.12 24.77
N ASP A 898 -62.91 -0.54 25.97
CA ASP A 898 -61.83 -0.60 26.97
C ASP A 898 -61.60 -1.99 27.61
N ASP A 899 -61.66 -3.08 26.84
CA ASP A 899 -61.20 -4.40 27.31
C ASP A 899 -59.67 -4.51 27.11
N VAL A 900 -58.94 -3.78 27.96
CA VAL A 900 -57.49 -3.90 28.09
C VAL A 900 -57.18 -5.27 28.70
N LEU A 901 -56.96 -6.27 27.83
CA LEU A 901 -56.23 -7.47 28.21
C LEU A 901 -54.83 -7.02 28.66
N LYS A 902 -54.64 -6.97 29.99
CA LYS A 902 -53.35 -6.71 30.64
C LYS A 902 -52.39 -7.86 30.31
N HIS A 903 -51.74 -7.78 29.15
CA HIS A 903 -50.54 -8.56 28.89
C HIS A 903 -49.41 -8.03 29.77
N ALA A 904 -48.55 -8.93 30.28
CA ALA A 904 -47.41 -8.56 31.12
C ALA A 904 -46.51 -7.55 30.39
N ASP A 905 -45.93 -6.62 31.13
CA ASP A 905 -45.18 -5.47 30.62
C ASP A 905 -43.81 -5.89 30.08
N GLU A 906 -43.79 -6.52 28.90
CA GLU A 906 -42.57 -7.01 28.26
C GLU A 906 -41.89 -5.88 27.45
N HIS A 907 -40.73 -5.45 27.94
CA HIS A 907 -39.94 -4.35 27.34
C HIS A 907 -38.97 -4.87 26.27
N HIS A 908 -39.48 -5.21 25.08
CA HIS A 908 -38.67 -5.76 23.98
C HIS A 908 -37.96 -4.72 23.07
N TYR A 909 -38.18 -3.42 23.28
CA TYR A 909 -37.61 -2.38 22.41
C TYR A 909 -36.76 -1.38 23.19
N ASN A 910 -35.57 -1.09 22.67
CA ASN A 910 -34.67 -0.10 23.22
C ASN A 910 -34.95 1.26 22.62
N VAL A 911 -35.11 2.29 23.44
CA VAL A 911 -35.27 3.67 22.95
C VAL A 911 -33.90 4.20 22.54
N VAL A 912 -33.69 4.40 21.24
CA VAL A 912 -32.44 4.97 20.71
C VAL A 912 -32.41 6.49 20.88
N VAL A 913 -33.52 7.16 20.59
CA VAL A 913 -33.64 8.61 20.80
C VAL A 913 -35.09 9.02 21.03
N ARG A 914 -35.28 10.04 21.88
CA ARG A 914 -36.53 10.81 22.00
C ARG A 914 -36.25 12.26 21.63
N LEU A 915 -36.91 12.74 20.59
CA LEU A 915 -36.88 14.13 20.16
C LEU A 915 -38.18 14.79 20.64
N LEU A 916 -38.10 15.69 21.62
CA LEU A 916 -39.22 16.44 22.16
C LEU A 916 -39.20 17.87 21.60
N VAL A 917 -40.31 18.29 20.99
CA VAL A 917 -40.48 19.66 20.51
C VAL A 917 -41.02 20.49 21.68
N ILE A 918 -40.13 21.16 22.41
CA ILE A 918 -40.53 22.06 23.50
C ILE A 918 -41.06 23.35 22.88
N LEU A 919 -42.37 23.59 22.98
CA LEU A 919 -42.97 24.90 22.72
C LEU A 919 -42.31 25.95 23.64
N ILE A 920 -41.47 26.81 23.07
CA ILE A 920 -40.83 27.91 23.81
C ILE A 920 -41.85 29.03 24.00
N ALA A 921 -42.70 28.89 25.01
CA ALA A 921 -43.35 30.02 25.67
C ALA A 921 -42.47 30.52 26.81
N GLU A 922 -41.23 30.97 26.50
CA GLU A 922 -40.37 31.68 27.47
C GLU A 922 -39.13 32.28 26.76
N LYS A 923 -39.36 33.23 25.86
CA LYS A 923 -38.28 33.85 25.07
C LYS A 923 -37.54 35.02 25.74
N GLN A 924 -37.79 35.31 27.02
CA GLN A 924 -37.11 36.41 27.72
C GLN A 924 -36.07 35.97 28.78
N GLY A 925 -36.11 34.74 29.31
CA GLY A 925 -35.25 34.33 30.44
C GLY A 925 -33.94 33.62 30.07
N ARG A 926 -33.85 32.98 28.89
CA ARG A 926 -32.69 32.12 28.57
C ARG A 926 -31.51 32.83 27.92
N LYS A 927 -31.68 34.01 27.32
CA LYS A 927 -30.54 34.75 26.75
C LYS A 927 -29.55 35.24 27.82
N ASP A 928 -30.03 35.47 29.05
CA ASP A 928 -29.17 35.83 30.18
C ASP A 928 -28.57 34.61 30.90
N ALA A 929 -29.20 33.43 30.81
CA ALA A 929 -28.67 32.20 31.41
C ALA A 929 -27.41 31.68 30.70
N TRP A 930 -27.38 31.70 29.36
CA TRP A 930 -26.20 31.32 28.58
C TRP A 930 -25.06 32.34 28.69
N ARG A 931 -25.40 33.62 28.84
CA ARG A 931 -24.42 34.69 29.06
C ARG A 931 -23.82 34.63 30.49
N ARG A 932 -24.62 34.26 31.49
CA ARG A 932 -24.16 34.03 32.88
C ARG A 932 -23.46 32.68 33.09
N LEU A 933 -23.77 31.64 32.32
CA LEU A 933 -23.04 30.35 32.35
C LEU A 933 -21.67 30.44 31.67
N GLY A 934 -21.51 31.30 30.66
CA GLY A 934 -20.19 31.61 30.07
C GLY A 934 -19.24 32.37 31.02
N GLU A 935 -19.79 33.02 32.05
CA GLU A 935 -19.02 33.72 33.09
C GLU A 935 -18.66 32.82 34.30
N LEU A 936 -19.16 31.57 34.33
CA LEU A 936 -18.81 30.57 35.33
C LEU A 936 -17.81 29.55 34.74
N LYS A 937 -16.52 29.92 34.76
CA LYS A 937 -15.33 29.06 34.58
C LYS A 937 -15.27 28.21 33.28
N GLY A 938 -15.11 28.91 32.16
CA GLY A 938 -13.99 28.79 31.20
C GLY A 938 -13.45 27.42 30.77
N TYR A 939 -13.89 26.94 29.60
CA TYR A 939 -13.05 26.28 28.59
C TYR A 939 -13.58 26.62 27.19
N VAL A 940 -12.82 27.40 26.41
CA VAL A 940 -13.09 27.68 24.99
C VAL A 940 -12.09 26.88 24.16
N VAL A 941 -12.57 26.10 23.18
CA VAL A 941 -11.69 25.39 22.23
C VAL A 941 -10.90 26.43 21.46
N ARG A 942 -9.56 26.33 21.49
CA ARG A 942 -8.70 27.28 20.76
C ARG A 942 -8.95 27.11 19.26
N SER A 943 -9.28 28.21 18.60
CA SER A 943 -9.51 28.28 17.16
C SER A 943 -8.34 28.96 16.46
N TYR A 944 -7.93 28.40 15.32
CA TYR A 944 -6.83 28.91 14.52
C TYR A 944 -7.22 28.92 13.05
N ARG A 945 -6.79 29.94 12.29
CA ARG A 945 -6.91 29.96 10.84
C ARG A 945 -5.54 29.72 10.23
N LEU A 946 -5.41 28.66 9.41
CA LEU A 946 -4.11 28.24 8.86
C LEU A 946 -3.39 29.36 8.08
N SER A 947 -4.12 30.22 7.38
CA SER A 947 -3.55 31.35 6.62
C SER A 947 -2.96 32.47 7.49
N GLU A 948 -3.28 32.48 8.79
CA GLU A 948 -2.85 33.52 9.75
C GLU A 948 -1.71 33.03 10.66
N LEU A 949 -1.26 31.78 10.51
CA LEU A 949 -0.21 31.19 11.32
C LEU A 949 1.15 31.26 10.63
N GLY A 950 2.18 31.66 11.37
CA GLY A 950 3.57 31.44 10.95
C GLY A 950 3.99 29.97 11.11
N ASP A 951 5.08 29.57 10.45
CA ASP A 951 5.56 28.17 10.51
C ASP A 951 5.89 27.70 11.94
N ALA A 952 6.31 28.60 12.83
CA ALA A 952 6.57 28.32 14.24
C ALA A 952 5.29 28.03 15.05
N GLU A 953 4.18 28.72 14.74
CA GLU A 953 2.90 28.50 15.41
C GLU A 953 2.22 27.24 14.90
N LEU A 954 2.21 27.02 13.57
CA LEU A 954 1.76 25.78 12.97
C LEU A 954 2.54 24.58 13.52
N ARG A 955 3.84 24.77 13.79
CA ARG A 955 4.70 23.82 14.51
C ARG A 955 4.14 23.41 15.88
N SER A 956 3.83 24.40 16.69
CA SER A 956 3.32 24.18 18.06
C SER A 956 2.00 23.41 18.10
N LEU A 957 1.12 23.54 17.09
CA LEU A 957 -0.18 22.85 17.04
C LEU A 957 -0.10 21.33 16.81
N ILE A 958 1.03 20.82 16.30
CA ILE A 958 1.22 19.37 16.14
C ILE A 958 1.72 18.74 17.46
N ALA A 959 2.26 19.53 18.38
CA ALA A 959 2.71 19.02 19.67
C ALA A 959 1.54 18.42 20.45
N ARG A 960 1.72 17.19 20.93
CA ARG A 960 0.74 16.53 21.81
C ARG A 960 0.92 17.02 23.24
N PRO A 961 -0.16 17.08 24.04
CA PRO A 961 -0.09 17.41 25.47
C PRO A 961 0.47 16.21 26.27
N ARG A 962 1.66 15.74 25.91
CA ARG A 962 2.38 14.68 26.61
C ARG A 962 3.53 15.32 27.37
N ILE A 963 3.75 14.85 28.60
CA ILE A 963 4.95 15.21 29.36
C ILE A 963 6.15 14.65 28.58
N ASP A 964 7.25 15.41 28.51
CA ASP A 964 8.47 14.97 27.84
C ASP A 964 8.89 13.57 28.34
N PHE A 965 9.22 12.68 27.39
CA PHE A 965 9.50 11.28 27.68
C PHE A 965 10.65 11.12 28.68
N SER A 966 11.66 12.01 28.64
CA SER A 966 12.78 11.99 29.59
C SER A 966 12.31 12.15 31.05
N SER A 967 11.31 13.00 31.27
CA SER A 967 10.72 13.26 32.59
C SER A 967 9.82 12.13 33.07
N VAL A 968 9.15 11.42 32.15
CA VAL A 968 8.35 10.24 32.49
C VAL A 968 9.26 9.03 32.75
N PHE A 969 10.38 8.91 32.03
CA PHE A 969 11.33 7.81 32.21
C PHE A 969 11.96 7.80 33.61
N SER A 970 12.30 8.97 34.17
CA SER A 970 12.85 9.06 35.53
C SER A 970 11.85 8.58 36.60
N LEU A 971 10.54 8.74 36.37
CA LEU A 971 9.49 8.23 37.26
C LEU A 971 9.25 6.72 37.09
N VAL A 972 9.42 6.21 35.86
CA VAL A 972 9.11 4.81 35.51
C VAL A 972 10.27 3.86 35.81
N ASN A 973 11.52 4.26 35.53
CA ASN A 973 12.71 3.42 35.71
C ASN A 973 12.80 2.77 37.11
N PRO A 974 12.59 3.49 38.23
CA PRO A 974 12.64 2.89 39.56
C PRO A 974 11.61 1.76 39.74
N ILE A 975 10.42 1.89 39.16
CA ILE A 975 9.37 0.85 39.22
C ILE A 975 9.83 -0.39 38.44
N LEU A 976 10.40 -0.19 37.25
CA LEU A 976 10.90 -1.28 36.41
C LEU A 976 12.01 -2.06 37.13
N ASP A 977 13.00 -1.35 37.67
CA ASP A 977 14.14 -1.94 38.37
C ASP A 977 13.71 -2.65 39.67
N HIS A 978 12.77 -2.08 40.42
CA HIS A 978 12.23 -2.73 41.61
C HIS A 978 11.54 -4.05 41.29
N VAL A 979 10.75 -4.11 40.22
CA VAL A 979 10.10 -5.36 39.78
C VAL A 979 11.15 -6.35 39.27
N ARG A 980 12.16 -5.91 38.54
CA ARG A 980 13.29 -6.77 38.11
C ARG A 980 14.02 -7.40 39.31
N GLN A 981 14.27 -6.63 40.36
CA GLN A 981 15.03 -7.08 41.53
C GLN A 981 14.19 -7.90 42.52
N ARG A 982 12.93 -7.54 42.74
CA ARG A 982 12.08 -8.09 43.82
C ARG A 982 10.88 -8.91 43.34
N GLY A 983 10.67 -9.02 42.04
CA GLY A 983 9.61 -9.84 41.45
C GLY A 983 8.20 -9.50 41.97
N ASP A 984 7.41 -10.53 42.29
CA ASP A 984 6.00 -10.40 42.71
C ASP A 984 5.80 -9.48 43.92
N ALA A 985 6.78 -9.40 44.82
CA ALA A 985 6.70 -8.54 45.99
C ALA A 985 6.61 -7.06 45.60
N ALA A 986 7.41 -6.63 44.62
CA ALA A 986 7.34 -5.26 44.11
C ALA A 986 6.05 -5.03 43.31
N VAL A 987 5.58 -6.02 42.55
CA VAL A 987 4.30 -5.90 41.83
C VAL A 987 3.15 -5.69 42.80
N LYS A 988 3.05 -6.50 43.86
CA LYS A 988 2.03 -6.34 44.92
C LYS A 988 2.12 -4.98 45.62
N GLU A 989 3.34 -4.52 45.93
CA GLU A 989 3.57 -3.21 46.54
C GLU A 989 3.02 -2.08 45.65
N TYR A 990 3.30 -2.12 44.35
CA TYR A 990 2.83 -1.09 43.43
C TYR A 990 1.33 -1.20 43.11
N THR A 991 0.76 -2.41 43.07
CA THR A 991 -0.69 -2.61 43.00
C THR A 991 -1.38 -2.05 44.24
N LEU A 992 -0.85 -2.29 45.44
CA LEU A 992 -1.36 -1.69 46.67
C LEU A 992 -1.20 -0.16 46.65
N LYS A 993 -0.07 0.35 46.16
CA LYS A 993 0.21 1.79 46.15
C LYS A 993 -0.65 2.57 45.15
N PHE A 994 -0.83 2.05 43.95
CA PHE A 994 -1.47 2.78 42.84
C PHE A 994 -2.92 2.38 42.63
N ASP A 995 -3.24 1.09 42.75
CA ASP A 995 -4.59 0.56 42.55
C ASP A 995 -5.36 0.44 43.89
N ASN A 996 -4.67 0.58 45.03
CA ASN A 996 -5.23 0.44 46.39
C ASN A 996 -5.81 -0.95 46.69
N VAL A 997 -5.21 -1.99 46.10
CA VAL A 997 -5.66 -3.38 46.24
C VAL A 997 -4.54 -4.25 46.78
N GLN A 998 -4.82 -4.96 47.87
CA GLN A 998 -3.94 -6.00 48.40
C GLN A 998 -4.31 -7.35 47.77
N LEU A 999 -3.35 -7.99 47.11
CA LEU A 999 -3.54 -9.30 46.47
C LEU A 999 -2.57 -10.35 47.01
N ASP A 1000 -3.11 -11.53 47.31
CA ASP A 1000 -2.32 -12.71 47.63
C ASP A 1000 -1.80 -13.39 46.36
N ASP A 1001 -2.66 -13.57 45.35
CA ASP A 1001 -2.28 -14.10 44.04
C ASP A 1001 -2.43 -13.03 42.96
N ILE A 1002 -1.32 -12.72 42.30
CA ILE A 1002 -1.28 -11.72 41.22
C ILE A 1002 -1.37 -12.34 39.83
N VAL A 1003 -1.17 -13.65 39.69
CA VAL A 1003 -1.30 -14.36 38.41
C VAL A 1003 -2.25 -15.53 38.58
N GLN A 1004 -3.18 -15.67 37.64
CA GLN A 1004 -4.15 -16.77 37.59
C GLN A 1004 -4.09 -17.46 36.24
N LEU A 1005 -4.16 -18.79 36.25
CA LEU A 1005 -4.36 -19.57 35.04
C LEU A 1005 -5.82 -19.41 34.61
N VAL A 1006 -6.04 -19.00 33.36
CA VAL A 1006 -7.40 -18.72 32.86
C VAL A 1006 -8.27 -19.98 32.80
N ALA A 1007 -7.64 -21.14 32.62
CA ALA A 1007 -8.31 -22.44 32.63
C ALA A 1007 -8.93 -22.77 33.99
N ASP A 1008 -8.32 -22.31 35.09
CA ASP A 1008 -8.80 -22.57 36.46
C ASP A 1008 -9.92 -21.63 36.88
N LEU A 1009 -10.13 -20.54 36.13
CA LEU A 1009 -11.22 -19.60 36.39
C LEU A 1009 -12.55 -20.18 35.91
N PRO A 1010 -13.66 -20.01 36.65
CA PRO A 1010 -14.98 -20.37 36.15
C PRO A 1010 -15.38 -19.46 34.98
N ASP A 1011 -16.23 -19.96 34.11
CA ASP A 1011 -16.82 -19.11 33.07
C ASP A 1011 -17.70 -18.03 33.72
N PRO A 1012 -17.43 -16.74 33.47
CA PRO A 1012 -18.16 -15.67 34.12
C PRO A 1012 -19.62 -15.62 33.65
N LEU A 1013 -20.54 -15.35 34.57
CA LEU A 1013 -21.94 -15.11 34.24
C LEU A 1013 -22.11 -13.66 33.74
N LEU A 1014 -22.49 -13.50 32.48
CA LEU A 1014 -22.83 -12.22 31.87
C LEU A 1014 -24.30 -12.14 31.53
N ASP A 1015 -24.82 -10.92 31.47
CA ASP A 1015 -26.09 -10.64 30.82
C ASP A 1015 -26.04 -11.16 29.38
N ALA A 1016 -27.12 -11.78 28.92
CA ALA A 1016 -27.23 -12.35 27.58
C ALA A 1016 -26.93 -11.31 26.49
N HIS A 1017 -27.43 -10.08 26.65
CA HIS A 1017 -27.19 -9.01 25.66
C HIS A 1017 -25.73 -8.54 25.65
N VAL A 1018 -25.09 -8.49 26.82
CA VAL A 1018 -23.67 -8.12 26.92
C VAL A 1018 -22.79 -9.21 26.32
N LYS A 1019 -23.09 -10.47 26.61
CA LYS A 1019 -22.42 -11.63 26.03
C LYS A 1019 -22.55 -11.64 24.52
N GLU A 1020 -23.76 -11.44 23.99
CA GLU A 1020 -24.05 -11.38 22.56
C GLU A 1020 -23.27 -10.24 21.87
N ALA A 1021 -23.24 -9.04 22.46
CA ALA A 1021 -22.46 -7.93 21.93
C ALA A 1021 -20.96 -8.24 21.82
N PHE A 1022 -20.37 -8.88 22.85
CA PHE A 1022 -18.97 -9.32 22.79
C PHE A 1022 -18.75 -10.50 21.84
N ASP A 1023 -19.75 -11.34 21.63
CA ASP A 1023 -19.70 -12.44 20.66
C ASP A 1023 -19.72 -11.92 19.22
N ILE A 1024 -20.54 -10.91 18.93
CA ILE A 1024 -20.54 -10.19 17.66
C ILE A 1024 -19.19 -9.49 17.44
N ALA A 1025 -18.68 -8.79 18.46
CA ALA A 1025 -17.39 -8.13 18.39
C ALA A 1025 -16.26 -9.15 18.12
N TYR A 1026 -16.22 -10.25 18.86
CA TYR A 1026 -15.26 -11.34 18.65
C TYR A 1026 -15.36 -11.90 17.23
N SER A 1027 -16.57 -12.18 16.73
CA SER A 1027 -16.79 -12.74 15.40
C SER A 1027 -16.24 -11.82 14.30
N ASN A 1028 -16.56 -10.52 14.37
CA ASN A 1028 -16.09 -9.53 13.41
C ASN A 1028 -14.56 -9.36 13.47
N ILE A 1029 -14.00 -9.27 14.67
CA ILE A 1029 -12.54 -9.13 14.86
C ILE A 1029 -11.83 -10.39 14.37
N TYR A 1030 -12.35 -11.58 14.68
CA TYR A 1030 -11.78 -12.86 14.25
C TYR A 1030 -11.81 -12.98 12.73
N ALA A 1031 -12.95 -12.72 12.09
CA ALA A 1031 -13.09 -12.75 10.64
C ALA A 1031 -12.11 -11.80 9.95
N PHE A 1032 -12.01 -10.55 10.43
CA PHE A 1032 -11.10 -9.55 9.86
C PHE A 1032 -9.62 -9.94 9.98
N HIS A 1033 -9.20 -10.48 11.14
CA HIS A 1033 -7.80 -10.87 11.34
C HIS A 1033 -7.47 -12.23 10.69
N ALA A 1034 -8.40 -13.17 10.65
CA ALA A 1034 -8.20 -14.46 10.01
C ALA A 1034 -8.06 -14.32 8.48
N ALA A 1035 -8.77 -13.36 7.87
CA ALA A 1035 -8.64 -13.02 6.45
C ALA A 1035 -7.23 -12.54 6.05
N GLN A 1036 -6.40 -12.13 7.02
CA GLN A 1036 -5.01 -11.71 6.77
C GLN A 1036 -4.02 -12.89 6.69
N ARG A 1037 -4.47 -14.14 6.92
CA ARG A 1037 -3.62 -15.33 6.77
C ARG A 1037 -3.16 -15.49 5.33
N THR A 1038 -1.86 -15.34 5.09
CA THR A 1038 -1.28 -15.64 3.78
C THR A 1038 -1.04 -17.14 3.62
N PRO A 1039 -1.47 -17.79 2.53
CA PRO A 1039 -1.18 -19.20 2.30
C PRO A 1039 0.33 -19.44 2.26
N GLU A 1040 0.79 -20.55 2.86
CA GLU A 1040 2.20 -20.94 2.82
C GLU A 1040 2.51 -21.61 1.47
N THR A 1041 2.63 -20.80 0.42
CA THR A 1041 2.90 -21.30 -0.93
C THR A 1041 4.32 -21.87 -1.00
N ASN A 1042 4.42 -23.16 -1.34
CA ASN A 1042 5.66 -23.76 -1.80
C ASN A 1042 5.94 -23.24 -3.21
N VAL A 1043 7.00 -22.46 -3.35
CA VAL A 1043 7.46 -21.93 -4.62
C VAL A 1043 8.66 -22.78 -5.05
N GLU A 1044 8.41 -23.75 -5.92
CA GLU A 1044 9.46 -24.54 -6.58
C GLU A 1044 9.74 -23.94 -7.96
N ASN A 1045 10.46 -22.82 -7.96
CA ASN A 1045 10.70 -22.08 -9.20
C ASN A 1045 11.72 -22.77 -10.13
N ILE A 1046 12.49 -23.72 -9.60
CA ILE A 1046 13.34 -24.66 -10.35
C ILE A 1046 13.11 -26.03 -9.73
N LYS A 1047 12.91 -27.07 -10.56
CA LYS A 1047 12.74 -28.45 -10.09
C LYS A 1047 13.91 -28.85 -9.17
N GLY A 1048 13.60 -29.21 -7.92
CA GLY A 1048 14.56 -29.53 -6.86
C GLY A 1048 14.94 -28.36 -5.93
N VAL A 1049 14.49 -27.12 -6.19
CA VAL A 1049 14.74 -25.93 -5.34
C VAL A 1049 13.42 -25.38 -4.82
N GLN A 1050 12.99 -25.93 -3.67
CA GLN A 1050 11.74 -25.55 -3.00
C GLN A 1050 11.98 -24.41 -2.01
N CYS A 1051 11.37 -23.26 -2.26
CA CYS A 1051 11.34 -22.14 -1.34
C CYS A 1051 9.95 -22.02 -0.70
N LYS A 1052 9.88 -21.76 0.60
CA LYS A 1052 8.61 -21.57 1.30
C LYS A 1052 8.76 -20.46 2.34
N ARG A 1053 7.87 -19.48 2.34
CA ARG A 1053 7.74 -18.56 3.49
C ARG A 1053 6.76 -19.15 4.47
N VAL A 1054 7.24 -19.47 5.65
CA VAL A 1054 6.42 -20.04 6.72
C VAL A 1054 6.17 -18.99 7.80
N SER A 1055 4.92 -18.88 8.22
CA SER A 1055 4.56 -18.01 9.35
C SER A 1055 4.69 -18.80 10.64
N ARG A 1056 5.42 -18.28 11.62
CA ARG A 1056 5.52 -18.85 12.96
C ARG A 1056 5.08 -17.80 13.97
N SER A 1057 4.21 -18.20 14.89
CA SER A 1057 3.80 -17.37 16.00
C SER A 1057 5.00 -17.01 16.87
N ILE A 1058 4.99 -15.81 17.42
CA ILE A 1058 5.76 -15.53 18.64
C ILE A 1058 5.27 -16.50 19.72
N ASN A 1059 6.18 -17.11 20.46
CA ASN A 1059 5.83 -18.21 21.35
C ASN A 1059 5.10 -17.67 22.59
N THR A 1060 5.57 -16.54 23.13
CA THR A 1060 5.03 -15.90 24.34
C THR A 1060 4.74 -14.40 24.12
N VAL A 1061 3.51 -13.96 24.42
CA VAL A 1061 3.11 -12.56 24.24
C VAL A 1061 2.42 -12.01 25.49
N GLY A 1062 2.71 -10.75 25.81
CA GLY A 1062 2.07 -9.99 26.89
C GLY A 1062 1.08 -8.98 26.32
N LEU A 1063 -0.16 -8.99 26.81
CA LEU A 1063 -1.24 -8.13 26.34
C LEU A 1063 -1.70 -7.24 27.49
N TYR A 1064 -1.43 -5.94 27.41
CA TYR A 1064 -1.86 -4.99 28.42
C TYR A 1064 -3.25 -4.44 28.11
N VAL A 1065 -4.18 -4.63 29.04
CA VAL A 1065 -5.58 -4.17 28.98
C VAL A 1065 -5.80 -3.14 30.08
N PRO A 1066 -6.04 -1.85 29.74
CA PRO A 1066 -6.32 -0.83 30.74
C PRO A 1066 -7.58 -1.13 31.56
N GLY A 1067 -7.52 -0.83 32.86
CA GLY A 1067 -8.64 -1.01 33.79
C GLY A 1067 -8.75 0.03 34.90
N GLY A 1068 -7.93 1.09 34.88
CA GLY A 1068 -7.87 2.11 35.95
C GLY A 1068 -9.13 2.97 36.04
N THR A 1069 -9.24 3.99 35.19
CA THR A 1069 -10.41 4.90 35.16
C THR A 1069 -11.59 4.33 34.37
N ALA A 1070 -11.32 3.40 33.45
CA ALA A 1070 -12.32 2.69 32.67
C ALA A 1070 -11.80 1.27 32.38
N VAL A 1071 -12.73 0.31 32.36
CA VAL A 1071 -12.44 -1.09 32.03
C VAL A 1071 -12.68 -1.34 30.56
N LEU A 1072 -11.71 -1.92 29.84
CA LEU A 1072 -11.73 -2.02 28.38
C LEU A 1072 -11.71 -3.47 27.86
N PRO A 1073 -12.83 -4.22 27.95
CA PRO A 1073 -12.93 -5.57 27.40
C PRO A 1073 -12.81 -5.60 25.85
N SER A 1074 -13.10 -4.49 25.17
CA SER A 1074 -12.84 -4.33 23.74
C SER A 1074 -11.35 -4.46 23.40
N THR A 1075 -10.47 -3.86 24.21
CA THR A 1075 -9.01 -4.00 24.07
C THR A 1075 -8.56 -5.44 24.29
N ALA A 1076 -9.18 -6.16 25.24
CA ALA A 1076 -8.89 -7.58 25.44
C ALA A 1076 -9.12 -8.37 24.16
N LEU A 1077 -10.26 -8.18 23.46
CA LEU A 1077 -10.54 -8.83 22.18
C LEU A 1077 -9.56 -8.41 21.07
N MET A 1078 -9.31 -7.12 20.91
CA MET A 1078 -8.41 -6.60 19.87
C MET A 1078 -6.98 -7.16 19.95
N LEU A 1079 -6.54 -7.53 21.14
CA LEU A 1079 -5.20 -8.09 21.36
C LEU A 1079 -5.18 -9.62 21.36
N SER A 1080 -6.14 -10.26 22.03
CA SER A 1080 -6.13 -11.72 22.24
C SER A 1080 -6.61 -12.51 21.02
N VAL A 1081 -7.58 -11.99 20.26
CA VAL A 1081 -8.07 -12.65 19.04
C VAL A 1081 -6.97 -12.85 17.97
N PRO A 1082 -6.18 -11.84 17.59
CA PRO A 1082 -5.05 -12.08 16.67
C PRO A 1082 -3.97 -12.99 17.26
N ALA A 1083 -3.73 -12.97 18.59
CA ALA A 1083 -2.80 -13.89 19.24
C ALA A 1083 -3.27 -15.35 19.15
N GLN A 1084 -4.56 -15.58 19.31
CA GLN A 1084 -5.21 -16.89 19.11
C GLN A 1084 -5.07 -17.37 17.67
N ILE A 1085 -5.36 -16.49 16.69
CA ILE A 1085 -5.27 -16.80 15.27
C ILE A 1085 -3.83 -17.12 14.85
N ALA A 1086 -2.85 -16.39 15.41
CA ALA A 1086 -1.44 -16.65 15.19
C ALA A 1086 -1.00 -18.00 15.78
N GLY A 1087 -1.63 -18.44 16.87
CA GLY A 1087 -1.28 -19.67 17.58
C GLY A 1087 -0.19 -19.47 18.64
N CYS A 1088 -0.12 -18.28 19.26
CA CYS A 1088 0.81 -18.01 20.35
C CYS A 1088 0.56 -18.99 21.52
N LYS A 1089 1.61 -19.66 22.00
CA LYS A 1089 1.46 -20.73 23.01
C LYS A 1089 1.15 -20.19 24.41
N THR A 1090 1.79 -19.09 24.78
CA THR A 1090 1.58 -18.43 26.07
C THR A 1090 1.12 -17.01 25.83
N VAL A 1091 -0.08 -16.70 26.29
CA VAL A 1091 -0.69 -15.37 26.20
C VAL A 1091 -0.98 -14.90 27.62
N VAL A 1092 -0.25 -13.87 28.06
CA VAL A 1092 -0.41 -13.26 29.38
C VAL A 1092 -1.19 -11.96 29.22
N LEU A 1093 -2.40 -11.88 29.77
CA LEU A 1093 -3.20 -10.66 29.78
C LEU A 1093 -3.00 -9.93 31.10
N ALA A 1094 -2.40 -8.74 31.06
CA ALA A 1094 -2.23 -7.88 32.21
C ALA A 1094 -3.37 -6.87 32.31
N THR A 1095 -4.05 -6.83 33.45
CA THR A 1095 -5.09 -5.85 33.73
C THR A 1095 -5.15 -5.54 35.22
N PRO A 1096 -5.26 -4.26 35.64
CA PRO A 1096 -5.39 -3.93 37.06
C PRO A 1096 -6.69 -4.51 37.62
N PRO A 1097 -6.69 -4.99 38.88
CA PRO A 1097 -7.89 -5.50 39.52
C PRO A 1097 -8.86 -4.38 39.89
N ALA A 1098 -10.12 -4.75 40.09
CA ALA A 1098 -11.11 -3.90 40.76
C ALA A 1098 -10.75 -3.75 42.26
N GLN A 1099 -11.40 -2.81 42.95
CA GLN A 1099 -11.11 -2.48 44.36
C GLN A 1099 -11.31 -3.67 45.32
N ASP A 1100 -12.17 -4.63 44.96
CA ASP A 1100 -12.40 -5.88 45.70
C ASP A 1100 -11.37 -6.99 45.36
N GLY A 1101 -10.38 -6.67 44.52
CA GLY A 1101 -9.37 -7.61 44.05
C GLY A 1101 -9.82 -8.50 42.90
N THR A 1102 -11.04 -8.37 42.37
CA THR A 1102 -11.51 -9.19 41.24
C THR A 1102 -11.07 -8.63 39.89
N ILE A 1103 -11.17 -9.42 38.82
CA ILE A 1103 -11.06 -8.93 37.44
C ILE A 1103 -12.45 -8.79 36.87
N CYS A 1104 -12.68 -7.73 36.08
CA CYS A 1104 -13.93 -7.51 35.36
C CYS A 1104 -14.35 -8.76 34.57
N LYS A 1105 -15.58 -9.21 34.82
CA LYS A 1105 -16.15 -10.44 34.27
C LYS A 1105 -16.19 -10.43 32.74
N GLU A 1106 -16.42 -9.26 32.12
CA GLU A 1106 -16.36 -9.05 30.67
C GLU A 1106 -14.93 -9.27 30.12
N VAL A 1107 -13.90 -8.81 30.85
CA VAL A 1107 -12.49 -9.04 30.46
C VAL A 1107 -12.14 -10.53 30.58
N VAL A 1108 -12.56 -11.20 31.67
CA VAL A 1108 -12.37 -12.65 31.84
C VAL A 1108 -13.06 -13.44 30.74
N TYR A 1109 -14.28 -13.03 30.34
CA TYR A 1109 -15.02 -13.65 29.25
C TYR A 1109 -14.28 -13.55 27.92
N CYS A 1110 -13.88 -12.33 27.54
CA CYS A 1110 -13.12 -12.09 26.31
C CYS A 1110 -11.79 -12.87 26.32
N ALA A 1111 -11.09 -12.89 27.46
CA ALA A 1111 -9.83 -13.61 27.63
C ALA A 1111 -10.01 -15.12 27.43
N LYS A 1112 -11.03 -15.73 28.05
CA LYS A 1112 -11.36 -17.15 27.87
C LYS A 1112 -11.74 -17.46 26.42
N LYS A 1113 -12.64 -16.67 25.83
CA LYS A 1113 -13.12 -16.87 24.46
C LYS A 1113 -11.99 -16.83 23.43
N ALA A 1114 -10.99 -15.96 23.64
CA ALA A 1114 -9.84 -15.79 22.76
C ALA A 1114 -8.59 -16.59 23.20
N GLY A 1115 -8.71 -17.56 24.11
CA GLY A 1115 -7.62 -18.48 24.44
C GLY A 1115 -6.43 -17.86 25.17
N VAL A 1116 -6.66 -16.82 25.98
CA VAL A 1116 -5.64 -16.29 26.90
C VAL A 1116 -5.27 -17.38 27.91
N THR A 1117 -3.98 -17.54 28.19
CA THR A 1117 -3.48 -18.60 29.10
C THR A 1117 -3.40 -18.14 30.55
N HIS A 1118 -2.90 -16.92 30.78
CA HIS A 1118 -2.65 -16.37 32.11
C HIS A 1118 -3.23 -14.97 32.21
N ILE A 1119 -3.80 -14.62 33.37
CA ILE A 1119 -4.18 -13.25 33.72
C ILE A 1119 -3.24 -12.76 34.81
N LEU A 1120 -2.55 -11.64 34.55
CA LEU A 1120 -1.78 -10.88 35.52
C LEU A 1120 -2.63 -9.73 36.06
N LYS A 1121 -2.98 -9.80 37.34
CA LYS A 1121 -3.83 -8.84 38.08
C LYS A 1121 -3.02 -7.63 38.52
N ALA A 1122 -2.44 -6.91 37.55
CA ALA A 1122 -1.66 -5.71 37.78
C ALA A 1122 -1.79 -4.74 36.60
N GLY A 1123 -1.75 -3.43 36.88
CA GLY A 1123 -1.68 -2.36 35.89
C GLY A 1123 -0.30 -1.69 35.82
N GLY A 1124 -0.22 -0.59 35.07
CA GLY A 1124 0.90 0.34 35.10
C GLY A 1124 2.25 -0.22 34.62
N ALA A 1125 3.32 0.50 34.95
CA ALA A 1125 4.68 0.11 34.59
C ALA A 1125 5.12 -1.19 35.26
N GLN A 1126 4.61 -1.48 36.46
CA GLN A 1126 4.90 -2.70 37.20
C GLN A 1126 4.41 -3.95 36.47
N ALA A 1127 3.26 -3.90 35.80
CA ALA A 1127 2.75 -5.02 35.00
C ALA A 1127 3.57 -5.25 33.72
N ILE A 1128 3.95 -4.17 33.03
CA ILE A 1128 4.83 -4.25 31.86
C ILE A 1128 6.19 -4.85 32.25
N SER A 1129 6.76 -4.41 33.37
CA SER A 1129 8.01 -4.95 33.91
C SER A 1129 7.89 -6.43 34.28
N ALA A 1130 6.79 -6.83 34.93
CA ALA A 1130 6.55 -8.22 35.30
C ALA A 1130 6.42 -9.16 34.09
N MET A 1131 5.82 -8.69 33.00
CA MET A 1131 5.76 -9.46 31.76
C MET A 1131 7.13 -9.52 31.05
N ALA A 1132 7.84 -8.39 31.00
CA ALA A 1132 9.13 -8.28 30.30
C ALA A 1132 10.27 -9.04 30.97
N TRP A 1133 10.39 -8.99 32.30
CA TRP A 1133 11.44 -9.69 33.06
C TRP A 1133 11.01 -11.07 33.55
N GLY A 1134 9.70 -11.35 33.56
CA GLY A 1134 9.12 -12.48 34.28
C GLY A 1134 9.24 -12.31 35.80
N THR A 1135 8.45 -13.05 36.55
CA THR A 1135 8.54 -13.07 38.02
C THR A 1135 8.48 -14.52 38.54
N LYS A 1136 8.20 -14.73 39.83
CA LYS A 1136 8.06 -16.09 40.37
C LYS A 1136 6.72 -16.71 39.93
N THR A 1137 5.65 -15.92 39.85
CA THR A 1137 4.32 -16.37 39.41
C THR A 1137 3.90 -15.93 38.00
N CYS A 1138 4.47 -14.84 37.45
CA CYS A 1138 4.27 -14.46 36.04
C CYS A 1138 5.21 -15.30 35.17
N PRO A 1139 4.74 -15.98 34.11
CA PRO A 1139 5.42 -17.10 33.48
C PRO A 1139 6.94 -16.95 33.35
N LYS A 1140 7.63 -17.88 34.01
CA LYS A 1140 9.03 -18.24 33.83
C LYS A 1140 9.08 -19.77 33.84
N GLU A 1141 8.77 -20.43 32.72
CA GLU A 1141 8.93 -21.88 32.66
C GLU A 1141 10.43 -22.25 32.55
N LEU A 1142 10.86 -23.12 33.47
CA LEU A 1142 12.15 -23.81 33.42
C LEU A 1142 12.03 -25.06 32.54
N ARG A 1143 12.83 -25.15 31.47
CA ARG A 1143 13.40 -26.42 31.01
C ARG A 1143 14.92 -26.33 30.97
N PRO A 1144 15.67 -27.19 31.66
CA PRO A 1144 17.12 -27.29 31.45
C PRO A 1144 17.40 -28.02 30.10
N PRO A 1145 18.41 -27.64 29.30
CA PRO A 1145 19.42 -26.61 29.49
C PRO A 1145 19.29 -25.47 28.44
N VAL A 1146 18.18 -24.70 28.45
CA VAL A 1146 18.13 -23.41 27.74
C VAL A 1146 17.28 -22.46 28.60
N ARG A 1147 17.89 -21.38 29.12
CA ARG A 1147 17.17 -20.29 29.80
C ARG A 1147 16.43 -19.45 28.74
N VAL A 1148 15.27 -18.87 29.12
CA VAL A 1148 14.33 -17.96 28.39
C VAL A 1148 13.02 -18.70 28.00
N SER A 1149 11.79 -18.18 28.24
CA SER A 1149 11.40 -16.78 28.00
C SER A 1149 10.32 -16.20 28.91
N THR A 1150 10.61 -14.97 29.34
CA THR A 1150 9.71 -13.84 29.54
C THR A 1150 8.83 -13.61 28.31
N VAL A 1151 7.81 -12.73 28.34
CA VAL A 1151 7.09 -12.47 27.08
C VAL A 1151 8.03 -11.83 26.04
N GLU A 1152 8.08 -12.37 24.82
CA GLU A 1152 8.98 -11.90 23.76
C GLU A 1152 8.47 -10.60 23.10
N LYS A 1153 7.17 -10.33 23.24
CA LYS A 1153 6.55 -9.11 22.75
C LYS A 1153 5.40 -8.63 23.64
N ILE A 1154 5.39 -7.34 23.95
CA ILE A 1154 4.32 -6.69 24.74
C ILE A 1154 3.46 -5.80 23.84
N PHE A 1155 2.16 -5.96 23.96
CA PHE A 1155 1.14 -5.25 23.20
C PHE A 1155 0.20 -4.45 24.10
N GLY A 1156 -0.47 -3.48 23.51
CA GLY A 1156 -1.66 -2.86 24.11
C GLY A 1156 -1.49 -1.38 24.43
N PRO A 1157 -2.61 -0.64 24.45
CA PRO A 1157 -2.63 0.78 24.75
C PRO A 1157 -2.46 1.03 26.25
N GLY A 1158 -2.01 2.23 26.62
CA GLY A 1158 -1.96 2.61 28.02
C GLY A 1158 -1.67 4.08 28.22
N ASN A 1159 -1.74 4.51 29.48
CA ASN A 1159 -1.33 5.87 29.84
C ASN A 1159 0.17 6.10 29.53
N GLN A 1160 0.63 7.34 29.70
CA GLN A 1160 2.01 7.71 29.40
C GLN A 1160 3.05 6.88 30.18
N TYR A 1161 2.75 6.41 31.39
CA TYR A 1161 3.66 5.58 32.20
C TYR A 1161 3.79 4.16 31.65
N VAL A 1162 2.67 3.56 31.21
CA VAL A 1162 2.65 2.25 30.53
C VAL A 1162 3.40 2.33 29.20
N THR A 1163 3.14 3.39 28.42
CA THR A 1163 3.82 3.62 27.14
C THR A 1163 5.32 3.82 27.33
N ALA A 1164 5.72 4.62 28.32
CA ALA A 1164 7.12 4.83 28.69
C ALA A 1164 7.79 3.52 29.13
N ALA A 1165 7.13 2.71 29.97
CA ALA A 1165 7.64 1.41 30.39
C ALA A 1165 7.93 0.49 29.19
N LYS A 1166 6.98 0.39 28.25
CA LYS A 1166 7.15 -0.36 26.99
C LYS A 1166 8.36 0.14 26.19
N MET A 1167 8.49 1.47 26.04
CA MET A 1167 9.58 2.09 25.30
C MET A 1167 10.96 1.92 25.94
N ILE A 1168 11.04 1.88 27.28
CA ILE A 1168 12.29 1.61 27.99
C ILE A 1168 12.66 0.14 27.84
N LEU A 1169 11.71 -0.76 28.09
CA LEU A 1169 11.99 -2.20 28.16
C LEU A 1169 12.39 -2.80 26.81
N GLN A 1170 11.90 -2.26 25.68
CA GLN A 1170 12.34 -2.73 24.35
C GLN A 1170 13.84 -2.52 24.09
N ASN A 1171 14.48 -1.59 24.81
CA ASN A 1171 15.90 -1.28 24.72
C ASN A 1171 16.70 -1.87 25.88
N SER A 1172 16.08 -2.76 26.68
CA SER A 1172 16.70 -3.34 27.87
C SER A 1172 17.14 -4.79 27.65
N GLU A 1173 17.94 -5.32 28.57
CA GLU A 1173 18.36 -6.73 28.62
C GLU A 1173 17.21 -7.73 28.85
N ALA A 1174 15.95 -7.27 28.90
CA ALA A 1174 14.76 -8.12 28.98
C ALA A 1174 14.50 -8.88 27.67
N MET A 1175 15.15 -8.48 26.56
CA MET A 1175 15.01 -9.08 25.23
C MET A 1175 13.55 -9.12 24.73
N VAL A 1176 12.80 -8.07 25.05
CA VAL A 1176 11.38 -7.93 24.70
C VAL A 1176 11.22 -6.91 23.58
N SER A 1177 10.29 -7.17 22.66
CA SER A 1177 9.86 -6.17 21.66
C SER A 1177 8.48 -5.60 22.03
N ILE A 1178 8.06 -4.52 21.37
CA ILE A 1178 6.71 -3.97 21.56
C ILE A 1178 6.00 -3.80 20.22
N ASP A 1179 4.69 -3.62 20.25
CA ASP A 1179 3.90 -3.21 19.08
C ASP A 1179 4.21 -1.78 18.63
N MET A 1180 3.89 -0.80 19.48
CA MET A 1180 4.05 0.63 19.23
C MET A 1180 3.87 1.46 20.52
N PRO A 1181 4.30 2.75 20.51
CA PRO A 1181 3.96 3.72 21.57
C PRO A 1181 2.49 4.15 21.53
N ALA A 1182 1.57 3.24 21.88
CA ALA A 1182 0.13 3.48 21.93
C ALA A 1182 -0.28 4.26 23.21
N GLY A 1183 -0.06 5.59 23.16
CA GLY A 1183 -0.42 6.54 24.21
C GLY A 1183 -1.91 6.90 24.29
N PRO A 1184 -2.28 8.06 24.88
CA PRO A 1184 -3.67 8.50 24.97
C PRO A 1184 -4.39 8.53 23.61
N SER A 1185 -5.69 8.23 23.61
CA SER A 1185 -6.53 8.27 22.41
C SER A 1185 -6.52 9.65 21.76
N GLU A 1186 -6.55 9.68 20.43
CA GLU A 1186 -6.60 10.90 19.64
C GLU A 1186 -7.62 10.74 18.52
N VAL A 1187 -8.35 11.81 18.22
CA VAL A 1187 -9.23 11.90 17.06
C VAL A 1187 -9.00 13.23 16.35
N LEU A 1188 -8.92 13.19 15.03
CA LEU A 1188 -8.92 14.38 14.17
C LEU A 1188 -10.21 14.35 13.35
N VAL A 1189 -11.09 15.32 13.60
CA VAL A 1189 -12.36 15.45 12.87
C VAL A 1189 -12.20 16.52 11.78
N ILE A 1190 -12.34 16.11 10.52
CA ILE A 1190 -12.47 17.04 9.38
C ILE A 1190 -13.96 17.25 9.16
N ALA A 1191 -14.41 18.49 9.35
CA ALA A 1191 -15.80 18.88 9.22
C ALA A 1191 -15.92 19.99 8.17
N ASP A 1192 -16.70 19.75 7.14
CA ASP A 1192 -17.07 20.77 6.15
C ASP A 1192 -18.44 21.39 6.49
N LYS A 1193 -18.97 22.22 5.59
CA LYS A 1193 -20.28 22.86 5.77
C LYS A 1193 -21.46 21.87 5.84
N HIS A 1194 -21.27 20.62 5.42
CA HIS A 1194 -22.28 19.57 5.43
C HIS A 1194 -22.22 18.74 6.73
N ALA A 1195 -21.14 18.88 7.50
CA ALA A 1195 -20.99 18.20 8.78
C ALA A 1195 -21.96 18.76 9.83
N ILE A 1196 -22.66 17.86 10.52
CA ILE A 1196 -23.62 18.23 11.55
C ILE A 1196 -22.87 18.60 12.84
N PRO A 1197 -23.00 19.84 13.37
CA PRO A 1197 -22.21 20.31 14.50
C PRO A 1197 -22.30 19.43 15.76
N ARG A 1198 -23.47 18.84 16.04
CA ARG A 1198 -23.62 17.94 17.19
C ARG A 1198 -22.79 16.66 17.05
N HIS A 1199 -22.61 16.13 15.84
CA HIS A 1199 -21.80 14.94 15.63
C HIS A 1199 -20.33 15.27 15.65
N VAL A 1200 -19.94 16.42 15.09
CA VAL A 1200 -18.57 16.92 15.25
C VAL A 1200 -18.25 17.03 16.75
N ALA A 1201 -19.16 17.60 17.55
CA ALA A 1201 -19.00 17.68 18.99
C ALA A 1201 -18.97 16.30 19.67
N ALA A 1202 -19.88 15.38 19.32
CA ALA A 1202 -19.94 14.04 19.89
C ALA A 1202 -18.70 13.20 19.54
N ASP A 1203 -18.21 13.29 18.30
CA ASP A 1203 -17.01 12.60 17.83
C ASP A 1203 -15.77 13.13 18.54
N LEU A 1204 -15.65 14.46 18.72
CA LEU A 1204 -14.60 15.06 19.54
C LEU A 1204 -14.68 14.59 21.00
N LEU A 1205 -15.87 14.58 21.60
CA LEU A 1205 -16.09 14.12 22.98
C LEU A 1205 -15.89 12.61 23.17
N SER A 1206 -15.99 11.81 22.10
CA SER A 1206 -15.88 10.35 22.21
C SER A 1206 -14.49 9.87 22.66
N GLN A 1207 -13.45 10.73 22.51
CA GLN A 1207 -12.05 10.42 22.84
C GLN A 1207 -11.41 11.41 23.82
N VAL A 1208 -12.16 12.42 24.30
CA VAL A 1208 -11.72 13.42 25.29
C VAL A 1208 -12.18 12.98 26.67
#